data_AF-R7TE54-F1
#
_entry.id   AF-R7TE54-F1
#
_cell.length_a   1.000
_cell.length_b   1.000
_cell.length_c   1.000
_cell.angle_alpha   90.00
_cell.angle_beta   90.00
_cell.angle_gamma   90.00
#
_symmetry.space_group_name_H-M   'P 1'
#
loop_
_entity.id
_entity.type
_entity.pdbx_description
1 polymer ?
#
loop_
_entity_poly.entity_id
_entity_poly.type
_entity_poly.pdbx_seq_one_letter_code
_entity_poly.pdbx_strand_id
1 'polypeptide(L)'
;MDNSDAKGRYARLCRLLVDGSTVAMRTVFNGVHPPLFLVSSLLKPQTIAFLKRMRSYGVLTEPQWRSLFPSNQTRPSSGTFDALLLSTLLKFVCNLPAPYPGGWSGVPDDSDTSMAADIVRIQRFRKLLASRQDEAVSEDEFDLQWARIEEVCERLSGRGSQFHKDTPGGDEHIRKLKDWDHRAQEAEVTEVKVEGSIRKKSDDKPQMASEQTSDTLKDLIKHANQPHKKKFGKPVAKKSVGHPGMKPEELRQHETGVLQQFQKQIIEKVYADEVVPKLIQRGILSHEDKNRINLATRNSDRIKLILEMLPKKSASGSFDKFCDVIKYKHTALHEQLLKAKQAPFVREKPDECSVCANRLRSHYVDNLEQCQPLPWQPDTHVARDEFLVPVFISDHSGRTYTINDLFERNPGAERPRKVLLQGSSGAGKSTLCASVAYAWSKRQLKTPFRLAFYVDLKMAKGGLLECIQQQCLLQEQQDLDALIENNQRDSLFLLDGYENISNPDSDIYDLIHRRLYPKSTVLLTTESTFLTRPLAKLFDMRLVLSGISPESQGALIQHYCELTSNQANSETFAKLRNVLQTEATAHMLSQRPLFCLCMCLIAEYEGNLSFKCMAQLLQEYLVTLQRVFCKVNLLQMVDGDLPDELQILTSTVEEKAFDSLIKHQVVFSAEDLMQQFSSKMEPWFNIRDQDIFRVGLIQTHEGNQLECHFANRIFQEFLAAHNLVNQSPSEVLDLEETLMTERHTANVLPLYCGLQRVLGNEETLGVISPWMVTHVRHNQQAQSLNSKDFIMDARPGKMEARISALSLPLTCIQETQGAMAEQVTQAMPSRIVMKRGEVHHSSTLLGITRLLEADHSRLAEIELQLNHLADYQRPLFLQMALALRRSPHVTCLKLCWTNADLMTSFLATVFKGNQVISQLSLVDQSTETTDHITATLWSNLQSAGANMTAIRSLAFTRCTNLALVTSVIRHMPNTIEHVSFDECHVDLAGAQNLCAKIEDGSALETLSLAQVKINRADFLKVMLGIRLNRTLKSLNLQGIHLDYTSVRTLSEALKFNASLRKLDLSQVPLSVEGCRVLGLGLSVNQSLREVCLNECGLSADALEILVKLKRDRLRLTGDKQDLNISVADVYCARSDTLLPQITPRPVRHESTIA
;
A
#
# COMPACT_ATOMS: atom_id res chain seq x y z
N MET A 1 -20.69 -15.90 -59.49
CA MET A 1 -20.36 -15.97 -58.06
C MET A 1 -20.19 -14.54 -57.59
N ASP A 2 -21.02 -14.11 -56.66
CA ASP A 2 -21.16 -12.70 -56.29
C ASP A 2 -19.86 -12.15 -55.71
N ASN A 3 -19.27 -11.19 -56.42
CA ASN A 3 -18.02 -10.53 -56.04
C ASN A 3 -18.17 -9.71 -54.74
N SER A 4 -19.41 -9.44 -54.30
CA SER A 4 -19.71 -8.72 -53.04
C SER A 4 -19.45 -9.58 -51.81
N ASP A 5 -19.68 -10.90 -51.87
CA ASP A 5 -19.53 -11.79 -50.72
C ASP A 5 -18.05 -12.17 -50.48
N ALA A 6 -17.28 -12.34 -51.55
CA ALA A 6 -15.84 -12.59 -51.47
C ALA A 6 -15.07 -11.39 -50.89
N LYS A 7 -15.46 -10.16 -51.25
CA LYS A 7 -14.92 -8.93 -50.64
C LYS A 7 -15.35 -8.76 -49.18
N GLY A 8 -16.59 -9.15 -48.87
CA GLY A 8 -17.10 -9.19 -47.50
C GLY A 8 -16.27 -10.09 -46.58
N ARG A 9 -15.91 -11.29 -47.05
CA ARG A 9 -15.04 -12.23 -46.32
C ARG A 9 -13.65 -11.66 -46.06
N TYR A 10 -13.04 -11.02 -47.06
CA TYR A 10 -11.75 -10.34 -46.89
C TYR A 10 -11.81 -9.21 -45.85
N ALA A 11 -12.86 -8.38 -45.88
CA ALA A 11 -13.05 -7.30 -44.92
C ALA A 11 -13.21 -7.82 -43.48
N ARG A 12 -13.85 -8.99 -43.29
CA ARG A 12 -14.00 -9.64 -41.98
C ARG A 12 -12.66 -10.15 -41.43
N LEU A 13 -11.80 -10.75 -42.26
CA LEU A 13 -10.44 -11.13 -41.86
C LEU A 13 -9.59 -9.91 -41.48
N CYS A 14 -9.70 -8.82 -42.26
CA CYS A 14 -9.02 -7.56 -41.93
C CYS A 14 -9.48 -7.01 -40.57
N ARG A 15 -10.77 -7.08 -40.26
CA ARG A 15 -11.31 -6.68 -38.95
C ARG A 15 -10.75 -7.53 -37.81
N LEU A 16 -10.74 -8.87 -37.96
CA LEU A 16 -10.19 -9.77 -36.95
C LEU A 16 -8.71 -9.44 -36.64
N LEU A 17 -7.92 -9.10 -37.66
CA LEU A 17 -6.53 -8.69 -37.47
C LEU A 17 -6.37 -7.27 -36.94
N VAL A 18 -7.18 -6.30 -37.35
CA VAL A 18 -7.04 -4.91 -36.88
C VAL A 18 -7.54 -4.78 -35.45
N ASP A 19 -8.70 -5.33 -35.12
CA ASP A 19 -9.32 -5.17 -33.81
C ASP A 19 -8.99 -6.35 -32.89
N GLY A 20 -9.27 -7.57 -33.34
CA GLY A 20 -9.13 -8.78 -32.53
C GLY A 20 -7.69 -9.01 -32.07
N SER A 21 -6.75 -9.03 -33.01
CA SER A 21 -5.34 -9.23 -32.66
C SER A 21 -4.73 -8.05 -31.89
N THR A 22 -5.22 -6.82 -32.07
CA THR A 22 -4.78 -5.67 -31.26
C THR A 22 -5.26 -5.79 -29.81
N VAL A 23 -6.49 -6.26 -29.60
CA VAL A 23 -7.01 -6.56 -28.26
C VAL A 23 -6.19 -7.68 -27.63
N ALA A 24 -5.91 -8.77 -28.35
CA ALA A 24 -5.09 -9.87 -27.85
C ALA A 24 -3.68 -9.40 -27.43
N MET A 25 -3.00 -8.63 -28.27
CA MET A 25 -1.69 -8.03 -27.93
C MET A 25 -1.78 -7.07 -26.74
N ARG A 26 -2.86 -6.30 -26.63
CA ARG A 26 -3.10 -5.40 -25.49
C ARG A 26 -3.33 -6.17 -24.19
N THR A 27 -3.99 -7.33 -24.24
CA THR A 27 -4.17 -8.20 -23.07
C THR A 27 -2.83 -8.69 -22.55
N VAL A 28 -1.94 -9.17 -23.42
CA VAL A 28 -0.57 -9.56 -23.03
C VAL A 28 0.20 -8.38 -22.46
N PHE A 29 0.12 -7.22 -23.13
CA PHE A 29 0.79 -6.01 -22.65
C PHE A 29 0.28 -5.59 -21.25
N ASN A 30 -1.03 -5.61 -21.03
CA ASN A 30 -1.64 -5.28 -19.74
C ASN A 30 -1.34 -6.34 -18.66
N GLY A 31 -1.11 -7.60 -19.04
CA GLY A 31 -0.65 -8.64 -18.14
C GLY A 31 0.75 -8.37 -17.59
N VAL A 32 1.65 -7.85 -18.44
CA VAL A 32 3.03 -7.48 -18.03
C VAL A 32 3.09 -6.09 -17.38
N HIS A 33 2.31 -5.14 -17.90
CA HIS A 33 2.21 -3.76 -17.43
C HIS A 33 0.75 -3.39 -17.17
N PRO A 34 0.19 -3.72 -15.99
CA PRO A 34 -1.19 -3.40 -15.66
C PRO A 34 -1.49 -1.91 -15.85
N PRO A 35 -2.67 -1.53 -16.39
CA PRO A 35 -3.01 -0.13 -16.69
C PRO A 35 -2.84 0.83 -15.50
N LEU A 36 -3.08 0.35 -14.27
CA LEU A 36 -2.91 1.11 -13.03
C LEU A 36 -1.43 1.48 -12.75
N PHE A 37 -0.49 0.64 -13.19
CA PHE A 37 0.96 0.80 -12.98
C PHE A 37 1.73 1.10 -14.28
N LEU A 38 1.02 1.45 -15.35
CA LEU A 38 1.63 1.74 -16.65
C LEU A 38 2.56 2.95 -16.57
N VAL A 39 2.16 4.01 -15.85
CA VAL A 39 2.97 5.23 -15.66
C VAL A 39 4.26 4.92 -14.92
N SER A 40 4.20 4.20 -13.81
CA SER A 40 5.39 3.83 -13.04
C SER A 40 6.31 2.88 -13.82
N SER A 41 5.75 1.99 -14.64
CA SER A 41 6.51 1.11 -15.52
C SER A 41 7.25 1.85 -16.64
N LEU A 42 6.60 2.84 -17.26
CA LEU A 42 7.19 3.69 -18.31
C LEU A 42 8.24 4.66 -17.76
N LEU A 43 8.08 5.13 -16.51
CA LEU A 43 9.00 6.06 -15.85
C LEU A 43 10.24 5.39 -15.21
N LYS A 44 10.33 4.06 -15.20
CA LYS A 44 11.53 3.35 -14.74
C LYS A 44 12.77 3.89 -15.48
N PRO A 45 13.88 4.22 -14.79
CA PRO A 45 15.04 4.88 -15.40
C PRO A 45 15.58 4.17 -16.65
N GLN A 46 15.61 2.83 -16.64
CA GLN A 46 16.05 2.02 -17.78
C GLN A 46 15.04 2.07 -18.94
N THR A 47 13.76 1.93 -18.64
CA THR A 47 12.67 1.98 -19.63
C THR A 47 12.57 3.35 -20.30
N ILE A 48 12.56 4.44 -19.53
CA ILE A 48 12.46 5.79 -20.10
C ILE A 48 13.72 6.19 -20.87
N ALA A 49 14.91 5.77 -20.42
CA ALA A 49 16.15 5.99 -21.16
C ALA A 49 16.13 5.24 -22.50
N PHE A 50 15.62 4.01 -22.51
CA PHE A 50 15.43 3.23 -23.72
C PHE A 50 14.40 3.86 -24.67
N LEU A 51 13.22 4.25 -24.17
CA LEU A 51 12.18 4.90 -24.97
C LEU A 51 12.64 6.25 -25.53
N LYS A 52 13.34 7.08 -24.75
CA LYS A 52 13.94 8.35 -25.24
C LYS A 52 14.95 8.10 -26.36
N ARG A 53 15.73 7.02 -26.25
CA ARG A 53 16.68 6.59 -27.30
C ARG A 53 15.94 6.13 -28.57
N MET A 54 14.87 5.34 -28.45
CA MET A 54 14.03 4.92 -29.58
C MET A 54 13.35 6.10 -30.28
N ARG A 55 12.93 7.14 -29.52
CA ARG A 55 12.45 8.41 -30.08
C ARG A 55 13.55 9.16 -30.83
N SER A 56 14.75 9.26 -30.27
CA SER A 56 15.88 9.97 -30.90
C SER A 56 16.32 9.33 -32.22
N TYR A 57 16.10 8.02 -32.38
CA TYR A 57 16.39 7.30 -33.62
C TYR A 57 15.20 7.24 -34.59
N GLY A 58 14.05 7.84 -34.25
CA GLY A 58 12.88 7.90 -35.12
C GLY A 58 12.04 6.62 -35.17
N VAL A 59 12.27 5.63 -34.31
CA VAL A 59 11.44 4.41 -34.24
C VAL A 59 10.09 4.69 -33.57
N LEU A 60 10.06 5.57 -32.57
CA LEU A 60 8.82 6.07 -31.97
C LEU A 60 8.45 7.41 -32.59
N THR A 61 7.28 7.47 -33.21
CA THR A 61 6.73 8.72 -33.78
C THR A 61 6.28 9.69 -32.69
N GLU A 62 6.20 10.99 -33.01
CA GLU A 62 5.75 12.01 -32.05
C GLU A 62 4.33 11.73 -31.50
N PRO A 63 3.34 11.26 -32.28
CA PRO A 63 2.04 10.84 -31.75
C PRO A 63 2.14 9.66 -30.78
N GLN A 64 2.94 8.63 -31.10
CA GLN A 64 3.16 7.48 -30.21
C GLN A 64 3.85 7.90 -28.91
N TRP A 65 4.79 8.85 -28.99
CA TRP A 65 5.42 9.44 -27.82
C TRP A 65 4.41 10.18 -26.95
N ARG A 66 3.50 10.95 -27.54
CA ARG A 66 2.41 11.63 -26.81
C ARG A 66 1.39 10.64 -26.23
N SER A 67 1.19 9.46 -26.82
CA SER A 67 0.39 8.39 -26.22
C SER A 67 1.08 7.77 -24.99
N LEU A 68 2.41 7.63 -25.02
CA LEU A 68 3.21 7.15 -23.88
C LEU A 68 3.39 8.20 -22.77
N PHE A 69 3.58 9.47 -23.17
CA PHE A 69 3.86 10.61 -22.31
C PHE A 69 3.05 11.85 -22.76
N PRO A 70 1.73 11.86 -22.50
CA PRO A 70 0.86 12.97 -22.88
C PRO A 70 1.23 14.25 -22.13
N SER A 71 1.29 15.37 -22.84
CA SER A 71 1.69 16.69 -22.32
C SER A 71 0.63 17.38 -21.46
N ASN A 72 -0.60 16.87 -21.43
CA ASN A 72 -1.76 17.50 -20.77
C ASN A 72 -2.11 16.84 -19.41
N GLN A 73 -1.13 16.26 -18.70
CA GLN A 73 -1.31 15.59 -17.40
C GLN A 73 -2.29 14.40 -17.36
N THR A 74 -2.85 13.97 -18.49
CA THR A 74 -3.65 12.74 -18.58
C THR A 74 -2.78 11.51 -18.39
N ARG A 75 -3.28 10.45 -17.72
CA ARG A 75 -2.51 9.21 -17.59
C ARG A 75 -2.46 8.51 -18.96
N PRO A 76 -1.30 8.02 -19.43
CA PRO A 76 -1.22 7.17 -20.62
C PRO A 76 -2.10 5.94 -20.40
N SER A 77 -3.03 5.72 -21.32
CA SER A 77 -3.88 4.53 -21.32
C SER A 77 -3.41 3.61 -22.42
N SER A 78 -3.15 2.34 -22.07
CA SER A 78 -2.80 1.34 -23.07
C SER A 78 -3.85 1.28 -24.16
N GLY A 79 -5.15 1.51 -23.87
CA GLY A 79 -6.24 1.57 -24.85
C GLY A 79 -6.03 2.54 -26.02
N THR A 80 -5.17 3.55 -25.88
CA THR A 80 -4.80 4.50 -26.95
C THR A 80 -3.62 4.04 -27.81
N PHE A 81 -2.99 2.91 -27.47
CA PHE A 81 -1.83 2.40 -28.19
C PHE A 81 -2.29 1.69 -29.45
N ASP A 82 -1.74 2.13 -30.59
CA ASP A 82 -1.89 1.44 -31.85
C ASP A 82 -1.09 0.14 -31.85
N ALA A 83 -1.40 -0.71 -32.81
CA ALA A 83 -0.87 -2.07 -32.82
C ALA A 83 0.64 -2.14 -33.13
N LEU A 84 1.20 -1.10 -33.78
CA LEU A 84 2.63 -0.96 -34.02
C LEU A 84 3.39 -0.54 -32.74
N LEU A 85 2.80 0.36 -31.96
CA LEU A 85 3.32 0.73 -30.64
C LEU A 85 3.27 -0.47 -29.69
N LEU A 86 2.15 -1.20 -29.63
CA LEU A 86 2.04 -2.42 -28.83
C LEU A 86 3.09 -3.46 -29.20
N SER A 87 3.31 -3.72 -30.50
CA SER A 87 4.33 -4.69 -30.91
C SER A 87 5.74 -4.27 -30.51
N THR A 88 6.05 -2.98 -30.63
CA THR A 88 7.37 -2.44 -30.25
C THR A 88 7.59 -2.55 -28.74
N LEU A 89 6.58 -2.23 -27.93
CA LEU A 89 6.65 -2.35 -26.48
C LEU A 89 6.74 -3.81 -26.02
N LEU A 90 5.97 -4.71 -26.64
CA LEU A 90 6.03 -6.14 -26.32
C LEU A 90 7.40 -6.75 -26.66
N LYS A 91 8.00 -6.34 -27.79
CA LYS A 91 9.32 -6.79 -28.25
C LYS A 91 10.47 -6.33 -27.36
N PHE A 92 10.42 -5.09 -26.87
CA PHE A 92 11.58 -4.46 -26.23
C PHE A 92 11.41 -4.04 -24.76
N VAL A 93 10.19 -3.89 -24.26
CA VAL A 93 9.89 -3.41 -22.90
C VAL A 93 9.37 -4.52 -22.01
N CYS A 94 8.59 -5.46 -22.56
CA CYS A 94 7.95 -6.55 -21.80
C CYS A 94 8.87 -7.75 -21.51
N ASN A 95 10.17 -7.72 -21.87
CA ASN A 95 11.16 -8.78 -21.62
C ASN A 95 10.72 -10.19 -22.09
N LEU A 96 9.92 -10.29 -23.16
CA LEU A 96 9.50 -11.58 -23.70
C LEU A 96 10.70 -12.33 -24.33
N PRO A 97 10.82 -13.66 -24.12
CA PRO A 97 11.89 -14.46 -24.72
C PRO A 97 11.78 -14.43 -26.25
N ALA A 98 12.91 -14.29 -26.95
CA ALA A 98 12.91 -14.22 -28.40
C ALA A 98 12.41 -15.53 -29.06
N PRO A 99 11.59 -15.47 -30.12
CA PRO A 99 11.01 -16.66 -30.75
C PRO A 99 12.07 -17.52 -31.47
N TYR A 100 11.88 -18.84 -31.47
CA TYR A 100 12.79 -19.79 -32.11
C TYR A 100 12.40 -20.04 -33.58
N PRO A 101 13.35 -20.31 -34.50
CA PRO A 101 14.82 -20.24 -34.39
C PRO A 101 15.42 -18.86 -34.73
N GLY A 102 14.65 -17.97 -35.36
CA GLY A 102 15.17 -16.75 -36.00
C GLY A 102 14.95 -15.45 -35.23
N GLY A 103 14.51 -15.49 -33.97
CA GLY A 103 14.21 -14.30 -33.17
C GLY A 103 13.03 -13.50 -33.73
N TRP A 104 12.86 -12.25 -33.28
CA TRP A 104 11.75 -11.38 -33.65
C TRP A 104 11.64 -11.04 -35.15
N SER A 105 12.70 -11.28 -35.92
CA SER A 105 12.74 -11.09 -37.38
C SER A 105 12.56 -12.40 -38.17
N GLY A 106 12.59 -13.56 -37.50
CA GLY A 106 12.52 -14.88 -38.12
C GLY A 106 11.11 -15.42 -38.29
N VAL A 107 10.97 -16.50 -39.08
CA VAL A 107 9.74 -17.31 -39.08
C VAL A 107 9.73 -18.13 -37.80
N PRO A 108 8.73 -17.97 -36.91
CA PRO A 108 8.60 -18.87 -35.78
C PRO A 108 8.29 -20.28 -36.27
N ASP A 109 8.89 -21.29 -35.66
CA ASP A 109 8.55 -22.69 -35.92
C ASP A 109 7.12 -23.00 -35.48
N ASP A 110 6.38 -23.85 -36.19
CA ASP A 110 4.98 -24.18 -35.85
C ASP A 110 4.85 -24.86 -34.47
N SER A 111 5.93 -25.46 -33.95
CA SER A 111 5.98 -26.02 -32.58
C SER A 111 6.20 -24.98 -31.47
N ASP A 112 6.60 -23.74 -31.80
CA ASP A 112 6.82 -22.67 -30.82
C ASP A 112 5.51 -21.95 -30.50
N THR A 113 4.81 -22.39 -29.44
CA THR A 113 3.55 -21.79 -28.98
C THR A 113 3.75 -20.63 -27.99
N SER A 114 4.96 -20.06 -27.91
CA SER A 114 5.23 -18.93 -27.01
C SER A 114 4.50 -17.65 -27.43
N MET A 115 4.20 -16.79 -26.45
CA MET A 115 3.55 -15.49 -26.71
C MET A 115 4.35 -14.62 -27.71
N ALA A 116 5.68 -14.71 -27.68
CA ALA A 116 6.54 -13.99 -28.62
C ALA A 116 6.42 -14.52 -30.06
N ALA A 117 6.34 -15.84 -30.24
CA ALA A 117 6.10 -16.46 -31.53
C ALA A 117 4.72 -16.09 -32.10
N ASP A 118 3.69 -16.10 -31.25
CA ASP A 118 2.32 -15.74 -31.62
C ASP A 118 2.17 -14.25 -32.00
N ILE A 119 2.90 -13.34 -31.34
CA ILE A 119 2.99 -11.92 -31.75
C ILE A 119 3.60 -11.78 -33.15
N VAL A 120 4.66 -12.53 -33.46
CA VAL A 120 5.30 -12.53 -34.79
C VAL A 120 4.36 -13.13 -35.85
N ARG A 121 3.59 -14.18 -35.53
CA ARG A 121 2.56 -14.75 -36.42
C ARG A 121 1.49 -13.72 -36.77
N ILE A 122 0.97 -12.97 -35.77
CA ILE A 122 0.00 -11.89 -36.01
C ILE A 122 0.54 -10.82 -36.95
N GLN A 123 1.78 -10.35 -36.73
CA GLN A 123 2.39 -9.34 -37.59
C GLN A 123 2.51 -9.83 -39.05
N ARG A 124 2.74 -11.12 -39.25
CA ARG A 124 2.83 -11.73 -40.57
C ARG A 124 1.49 -11.90 -41.24
N PHE A 125 0.46 -12.35 -40.51
CA PHE A 125 -0.90 -12.40 -41.06
C PHE A 125 -1.34 -11.02 -41.54
N ARG A 126 -0.99 -9.96 -40.79
CA ARG A 126 -1.24 -8.58 -41.21
C ARG A 126 -0.51 -8.20 -42.49
N LYS A 127 0.79 -8.50 -42.59
CA LYS A 127 1.60 -8.21 -43.79
C LYS A 127 1.09 -8.99 -45.02
N LEU A 128 0.75 -10.26 -44.84
CA LEU A 128 0.23 -11.13 -45.90
C LEU A 128 -1.08 -10.59 -46.47
N LEU A 129 -2.06 -10.26 -45.62
CA LEU A 129 -3.33 -9.70 -46.09
C LEU A 129 -3.17 -8.28 -46.62
N ALA A 130 -2.35 -7.42 -45.99
CA ALA A 130 -2.12 -6.04 -46.47
C ALA A 130 -1.51 -5.98 -47.87
N SER A 131 -0.60 -6.91 -48.19
CA SER A 131 0.11 -6.98 -49.48
C SER A 131 -0.71 -7.57 -50.63
N ARG A 132 -1.93 -8.06 -50.35
CA ARG A 132 -2.78 -8.73 -51.33
C ARG A 132 -3.39 -7.71 -52.31
N GLN A 133 -3.22 -7.96 -53.61
CA GLN A 133 -3.76 -7.09 -54.68
C GLN A 133 -5.24 -7.38 -54.97
N ASP A 134 -5.68 -8.63 -54.76
CA ASP A 134 -7.06 -9.07 -54.94
C ASP A 134 -7.77 -9.15 -53.58
N GLU A 135 -8.81 -8.32 -53.40
CA GLU A 135 -9.62 -8.24 -52.18
C GLU A 135 -10.72 -9.32 -52.13
N ALA A 136 -10.72 -10.30 -53.04
CA ALA A 136 -11.58 -11.47 -53.01
C ALA A 136 -10.93 -12.66 -52.25
N VAL A 137 -11.68 -13.26 -51.31
CA VAL A 137 -11.28 -14.47 -50.56
C VAL A 137 -12.32 -15.57 -50.73
N SER A 138 -11.89 -16.79 -51.11
CA SER A 138 -12.78 -17.95 -51.23
C SER A 138 -13.28 -18.43 -49.86
N GLU A 139 -14.30 -19.28 -49.81
CA GLU A 139 -14.91 -19.69 -48.54
C GLU A 139 -13.96 -20.60 -47.75
N ASP A 140 -13.34 -21.58 -48.43
CA ASP A 140 -12.32 -22.45 -47.85
C ASP A 140 -11.10 -21.68 -47.33
N GLU A 141 -10.67 -20.65 -48.06
CA GLU A 141 -9.55 -19.79 -47.65
C GLU A 141 -9.94 -18.91 -46.44
N PHE A 142 -11.17 -18.40 -46.42
CA PHE A 142 -11.69 -17.61 -45.31
C PHE A 142 -11.70 -18.42 -44.02
N ASP A 143 -12.25 -19.64 -44.05
CA ASP A 143 -12.35 -20.48 -42.86
C ASP A 143 -10.98 -20.92 -42.34
N LEU A 144 -10.06 -21.27 -43.23
CA LEU A 144 -8.70 -21.66 -42.85
C LEU A 144 -7.92 -20.49 -42.22
N GLN A 145 -7.97 -19.30 -42.81
CA GLN A 145 -7.28 -18.12 -42.28
C GLN A 145 -7.93 -17.63 -40.98
N TRP A 146 -9.26 -17.67 -40.90
CA TRP A 146 -9.98 -17.33 -39.67
C TRP A 146 -9.54 -18.23 -38.52
N ALA A 147 -9.58 -19.56 -38.71
CA ALA A 147 -9.20 -20.52 -37.67
C ALA A 147 -7.76 -20.29 -37.17
N ARG A 148 -6.81 -20.05 -38.08
CA ARG A 148 -5.40 -19.79 -37.73
C ARG A 148 -5.19 -18.49 -36.95
N ILE A 149 -5.91 -17.43 -37.32
CA ILE A 149 -5.80 -16.13 -36.63
C ILE A 149 -6.50 -16.20 -35.27
N GLU A 150 -7.65 -16.86 -35.20
CA GLU A 150 -8.41 -17.06 -33.97
C GLU A 150 -7.62 -17.87 -32.94
N GLU A 151 -7.05 -19.02 -33.34
CA GLU A 151 -6.23 -19.86 -32.46
C GLU A 151 -5.07 -19.06 -31.81
N VAL A 152 -4.36 -18.26 -32.61
CA VAL A 152 -3.27 -17.41 -32.13
C VAL A 152 -3.78 -16.30 -31.19
N CYS A 153 -4.93 -15.70 -31.47
CA CYS A 153 -5.53 -14.68 -30.61
C CYS A 153 -6.04 -15.28 -29.29
N GLU A 154 -6.59 -16.49 -29.30
CA GLU A 154 -7.05 -17.21 -28.12
C GLU A 154 -5.89 -17.57 -27.20
N ARG A 155 -4.78 -18.09 -27.76
CA ARG A 155 -3.55 -18.35 -26.99
C ARG A 155 -2.98 -17.11 -26.32
N LEU A 156 -3.04 -15.95 -26.96
CA LEU A 156 -2.53 -14.69 -26.38
C LEU A 156 -3.47 -14.07 -25.34
N SER A 157 -4.79 -14.27 -25.46
CA SER A 157 -5.78 -13.56 -24.63
C SER A 157 -6.43 -14.42 -23.54
N GLY A 158 -6.29 -15.76 -23.59
CA GLY A 158 -6.77 -16.69 -22.57
C GLY A 158 -8.29 -16.77 -22.41
N ARG A 159 -9.07 -16.15 -23.31
CA ARG A 159 -10.55 -16.17 -23.33
C ARG A 159 -11.04 -16.65 -24.71
N GLY A 160 -12.10 -17.47 -24.72
CA GLY A 160 -12.76 -17.91 -25.95
C GLY A 160 -13.41 -16.74 -26.71
N SER A 161 -13.28 -16.80 -28.04
CA SER A 161 -13.74 -15.86 -29.08
C SER A 161 -14.74 -14.74 -28.66
N GLN A 162 -14.25 -13.50 -28.54
CA GLN A 162 -15.09 -12.28 -28.47
C GLN A 162 -15.55 -11.78 -29.86
N PHE A 163 -15.21 -12.47 -30.94
CA PHE A 163 -15.42 -11.99 -32.31
C PHE A 163 -16.13 -13.04 -33.16
N HIS A 164 -17.42 -12.83 -33.44
CA HIS A 164 -18.17 -13.74 -34.30
C HIS A 164 -17.82 -13.59 -35.79
N LYS A 165 -17.69 -14.72 -36.51
CA LYS A 165 -17.50 -14.81 -37.97
C LYS A 165 -18.54 -14.02 -38.78
N ASP A 166 -19.73 -13.82 -38.21
CA ASP A 166 -20.85 -13.15 -38.87
C ASP A 166 -20.82 -11.63 -38.74
N THR A 167 -19.93 -11.08 -37.91
CA THR A 167 -19.87 -9.62 -37.74
C THR A 167 -19.23 -8.99 -38.99
N PRO A 168 -19.92 -8.07 -39.69
CA PRO A 168 -19.44 -7.52 -40.95
C PRO A 168 -18.16 -6.68 -40.76
N GLY A 169 -17.18 -6.90 -41.64
CA GLY A 169 -16.04 -6.01 -41.81
C GLY A 169 -16.36 -4.92 -42.83
N GLY A 170 -15.81 -3.72 -42.63
CA GLY A 170 -15.96 -2.60 -43.56
C GLY A 170 -14.65 -2.20 -44.25
N ASP A 171 -14.75 -1.46 -45.36
CA ASP A 171 -13.61 -0.93 -46.12
C ASP A 171 -12.62 -0.11 -45.26
N GLU A 172 -13.08 0.44 -44.12
CA GLU A 172 -12.23 1.11 -43.14
C GLU A 172 -11.15 0.20 -42.55
N HIS A 173 -11.45 -1.08 -42.29
CA HIS A 173 -10.49 -2.03 -41.72
C HIS A 173 -9.44 -2.45 -42.76
N ILE A 174 -9.85 -2.54 -44.02
CA ILE A 174 -8.95 -2.78 -45.15
C ILE A 174 -7.96 -1.61 -45.27
N ARG A 175 -8.45 -0.36 -45.20
CA ARG A 175 -7.58 0.84 -45.21
C ARG A 175 -6.63 0.87 -44.02
N LYS A 176 -7.12 0.65 -42.78
CA LYS A 176 -6.29 0.61 -41.57
C LYS A 176 -5.18 -0.44 -41.65
N LEU A 177 -5.45 -1.60 -42.24
CA LEU A 177 -4.47 -2.67 -42.41
C LEU A 177 -3.40 -2.29 -43.46
N LYS A 178 -3.80 -1.68 -44.59
CA LYS A 178 -2.87 -1.19 -45.61
C LYS A 178 -2.00 -0.03 -45.10
N ASP A 179 -2.59 0.91 -44.37
CA ASP A 179 -1.87 2.02 -43.73
C ASP A 179 -0.89 1.52 -42.66
N TRP A 180 -1.26 0.47 -41.91
CA TRP A 180 -0.37 -0.19 -40.96
C TRP A 180 0.86 -0.78 -41.64
N ASP A 181 0.71 -1.46 -42.80
CA ASP A 181 1.83 -2.08 -43.51
C ASP A 181 2.83 -1.04 -44.03
N HIS A 182 2.35 0.08 -44.58
CA HIS A 182 3.22 1.19 -44.99
C HIS A 182 4.07 1.71 -43.81
N ARG A 183 3.43 1.95 -42.65
CA ARG A 183 4.12 2.41 -41.44
C ARG A 183 5.07 1.37 -40.84
N ALA A 184 4.71 0.08 -40.94
CA ALA A 184 5.53 -1.02 -40.45
C ALA A 184 6.82 -1.18 -41.28
N GLN A 185 6.76 -1.03 -42.60
CA GLN A 185 7.93 -1.06 -43.48
C GLN A 185 8.94 0.06 -43.16
N GLU A 186 8.45 1.28 -42.89
CA GLU A 186 9.31 2.41 -42.47
C GLU A 186 9.96 2.17 -41.10
N ALA A 187 9.23 1.60 -40.15
CA ALA A 187 9.73 1.29 -38.81
C ALA A 187 10.79 0.17 -38.84
N GLU A 188 10.58 -0.89 -39.63
CA GLU A 188 11.51 -2.03 -39.75
C GLU A 188 12.88 -1.61 -40.31
N VAL A 189 12.91 -0.72 -41.30
CA VAL A 189 14.16 -0.13 -41.85
C VAL A 189 14.92 0.68 -40.79
N THR A 190 14.18 1.33 -39.88
CA THR A 190 14.74 2.18 -38.83
C THR A 190 15.25 1.35 -37.65
N GLU A 191 14.52 0.31 -37.23
CA GLU A 191 14.94 -0.63 -36.18
C GLU A 191 16.25 -1.36 -36.51
N VAL A 192 16.43 -1.84 -37.75
CA VAL A 192 17.65 -2.54 -38.18
C VAL A 192 18.89 -1.64 -38.09
N LYS A 193 18.76 -0.33 -38.37
CA LYS A 193 19.83 0.66 -38.21
C LYS A 193 20.18 0.92 -36.73
N VAL A 194 19.19 0.84 -35.85
CA VAL A 194 19.35 1.06 -34.39
C VAL A 194 19.99 -0.15 -33.70
N GLU A 195 19.54 -1.37 -34.00
CA GLU A 195 20.13 -2.60 -33.46
C GLU A 195 21.61 -2.74 -33.83
N GLY A 196 21.99 -2.33 -35.06
CA GLY A 196 23.40 -2.27 -35.49
C GLY A 196 24.24 -1.23 -34.73
N SER A 197 23.64 -0.14 -34.26
CA SER A 197 24.31 0.92 -33.50
C SER A 197 24.42 0.60 -32.00
N ILE A 198 23.47 -0.16 -31.45
CA ILE A 198 23.49 -0.64 -30.06
C ILE A 198 24.58 -1.70 -29.86
N ARG A 199 24.79 -2.60 -30.84
CA ARG A 199 25.88 -3.60 -30.80
C ARG A 199 27.29 -3.00 -30.88
N LYS A 200 27.47 -1.82 -31.49
CA LYS A 200 28.77 -1.13 -31.56
C LYS A 200 29.16 -0.37 -30.28
N LYS A 201 28.22 -0.09 -29.37
CA LYS A 201 28.45 0.68 -28.13
C LYS A 201 28.62 -0.18 -26.86
N SER A 202 28.48 -1.50 -26.96
CA SER A 202 28.73 -2.43 -25.84
C SER A 202 30.20 -2.84 -25.69
N ASP A 203 31.09 -2.40 -26.60
CA ASP A 203 32.53 -2.74 -26.58
C ASP A 203 33.44 -1.65 -25.97
N ASP A 204 32.92 -0.49 -25.57
CA ASP A 204 33.72 0.57 -24.92
C ASP A 204 33.56 0.55 -23.39
N LYS A 205 34.66 0.22 -22.70
CA LYS A 205 34.79 0.33 -21.23
C LYS A 205 34.66 1.80 -20.79
N PRO A 206 34.04 2.08 -19.63
CA PRO A 206 33.99 3.43 -19.08
C PRO A 206 35.34 3.80 -18.44
N GLN A 207 36.03 4.78 -19.03
CA GLN A 207 37.09 5.55 -18.37
C GLN A 207 36.46 6.75 -17.66
N MET A 208 36.80 6.96 -16.38
CA MET A 208 37.16 8.28 -15.82
C MET A 208 37.70 8.10 -14.39
N ALA A 209 39.01 8.36 -14.22
CA ALA A 209 39.61 9.19 -13.16
C ALA A 209 41.14 9.02 -13.17
N SER A 210 41.86 9.95 -13.81
CA SER A 210 43.15 10.52 -13.36
C SER A 210 43.79 11.32 -14.49
N GLU A 211 43.56 12.63 -14.49
CA GLU A 211 44.53 13.59 -15.02
C GLU A 211 45.26 14.19 -13.84
N GLN A 212 46.56 13.93 -13.76
CA GLN A 212 47.66 14.84 -13.44
C GLN A 212 48.86 14.04 -12.92
N THR A 213 49.76 13.71 -13.84
CA THR A 213 51.22 13.69 -13.68
C THR A 213 51.81 13.22 -15.01
N SER A 214 51.88 14.16 -15.96
CA SER A 214 52.71 14.02 -17.14
C SER A 214 54.14 14.46 -16.78
N ASP A 215 55.09 13.83 -17.45
CA ASP A 215 56.46 14.32 -17.66
C ASP A 215 57.47 14.13 -16.53
N THR A 216 58.01 12.92 -16.38
CA THR A 216 59.41 12.72 -15.95
C THR A 216 60.02 11.33 -16.20
N LEU A 217 59.45 10.46 -17.03
CA LEU A 217 60.03 9.12 -17.30
C LEU A 217 60.07 8.73 -18.79
N LYS A 218 60.07 9.73 -19.67
CA LYS A 218 60.44 9.57 -21.10
C LYS A 218 61.95 9.52 -21.35
N ASP A 219 62.77 9.67 -20.31
CA ASP A 219 64.23 9.81 -20.45
C ASP A 219 65.05 8.54 -20.17
N LEU A 220 64.45 7.41 -19.80
CA LEU A 220 65.23 6.26 -19.33
C LEU A 220 65.25 5.00 -20.21
N ILE A 221 64.65 4.99 -21.40
CA ILE A 221 64.80 3.83 -22.30
C ILE A 221 65.01 4.27 -23.77
N LYS A 222 66.07 5.05 -23.98
CA LYS A 222 66.89 5.01 -25.20
C LYS A 222 68.25 4.44 -24.82
N HIS A 223 68.71 3.45 -25.59
CA HIS A 223 69.95 2.66 -25.45
C HIS A 223 69.80 1.45 -24.50
N ALA A 224 70.12 0.20 -24.87
CA ALA A 224 71.03 -0.28 -25.89
C ALA A 224 70.74 -1.73 -26.35
N ASN A 225 70.93 -1.95 -27.65
CA ASN A 225 71.67 -3.04 -28.30
C ASN A 225 71.28 -4.53 -28.10
N GLN A 226 70.80 -5.12 -29.20
CA GLN A 226 71.18 -6.48 -29.69
C GLN A 226 72.68 -6.45 -30.17
N PRO A 227 73.42 -7.55 -30.52
CA PRO A 227 72.97 -8.86 -31.03
C PRO A 227 73.88 -10.14 -30.79
N HIS A 228 73.44 -11.29 -31.34
CA HIS A 228 74.20 -12.43 -31.95
C HIS A 228 74.75 -13.67 -31.17
N LYS A 229 74.13 -14.85 -31.51
CA LYS A 229 74.64 -16.14 -32.10
C LYS A 229 75.68 -17.09 -31.43
N LYS A 230 75.28 -18.40 -31.43
CA LYS A 230 76.04 -19.70 -31.58
C LYS A 230 76.83 -20.18 -30.33
N LYS A 231 77.01 -21.48 -29.97
CA LYS A 231 76.87 -22.81 -30.59
C LYS A 231 77.14 -23.95 -29.55
N PHE A 232 76.68 -25.17 -29.85
CA PHE A 232 77.14 -26.54 -29.48
C PHE A 232 76.85 -27.21 -28.10
N GLY A 233 76.33 -28.45 -28.17
CA GLY A 233 76.49 -29.53 -27.17
C GLY A 233 75.29 -30.48 -26.99
N LYS A 234 75.32 -31.69 -27.58
CA LYS A 234 74.37 -32.82 -27.36
C LYS A 234 74.78 -33.67 -26.11
N PRO A 235 74.19 -34.86 -25.81
CA PRO A 235 72.87 -35.11 -25.23
C PRO A 235 72.95 -36.12 -24.03
N VAL A 236 72.11 -36.04 -22.98
CA VAL A 236 71.77 -37.24 -22.18
C VAL A 236 70.36 -37.10 -21.59
N ALA A 237 69.56 -38.14 -21.80
CA ALA A 237 68.19 -38.30 -21.33
C ALA A 237 68.04 -38.23 -19.80
N LYS A 238 66.92 -37.67 -19.32
CA LYS A 238 66.18 -38.18 -18.14
C LYS A 238 64.79 -37.53 -17.98
N LYS A 239 63.79 -38.42 -17.95
CA LYS A 239 62.52 -38.39 -17.21
C LYS A 239 61.42 -37.41 -17.64
N SER A 240 60.25 -38.01 -17.88
CA SER A 240 58.92 -37.42 -17.97
C SER A 240 58.65 -36.43 -16.82
N VAL A 241 58.26 -35.20 -17.15
CA VAL A 241 57.76 -34.23 -16.18
C VAL A 241 56.24 -34.34 -16.12
N GLY A 242 55.76 -35.25 -15.28
CA GLY A 242 54.43 -35.19 -14.68
C GLY A 242 54.53 -34.56 -13.29
N HIS A 243 53.52 -33.81 -12.85
CA HIS A 243 53.44 -33.31 -11.47
C HIS A 243 53.55 -34.49 -10.48
N PRO A 244 54.58 -34.55 -9.62
CA PRO A 244 54.69 -35.63 -8.65
C PRO A 244 53.77 -35.32 -7.47
N GLY A 245 52.71 -36.14 -7.29
CA GLY A 245 52.06 -36.29 -5.98
C GLY A 245 50.54 -36.12 -5.87
N MET A 246 49.81 -35.68 -6.90
CA MET A 246 48.33 -35.60 -6.81
C MET A 246 47.69 -36.99 -7.01
N LYS A 247 46.73 -37.35 -6.14
CA LYS A 247 45.94 -38.57 -6.35
C LYS A 247 45.05 -38.40 -7.60
N PRO A 248 44.72 -39.47 -8.34
CA PRO A 248 43.87 -39.38 -9.54
C PRO A 248 42.52 -38.69 -9.30
N GLU A 249 41.96 -38.84 -8.10
CA GLU A 249 40.72 -38.18 -7.65
C GLU A 249 40.84 -36.65 -7.58
N GLU A 250 41.97 -36.16 -7.08
CA GLU A 250 42.26 -34.74 -6.85
C GLU A 250 42.56 -34.02 -8.17
N LEU A 251 43.28 -34.71 -9.07
CA LEU A 251 43.50 -34.21 -10.43
C LEU A 251 42.16 -34.06 -11.19
N ARG A 252 41.22 -35.01 -11.02
CA ARG A 252 39.87 -34.91 -11.62
C ARG A 252 39.08 -33.71 -11.10
N GLN A 253 39.13 -33.45 -9.78
CA GLN A 253 38.44 -32.30 -9.18
C GLN A 253 39.05 -30.97 -9.65
N HIS A 254 40.38 -30.89 -9.75
CA HIS A 254 41.08 -29.71 -10.25
C HIS A 254 40.77 -29.46 -11.73
N GLU A 255 40.86 -30.48 -12.60
CA GLU A 255 40.51 -30.36 -14.02
C GLU A 255 39.04 -29.97 -14.24
N THR A 256 38.13 -30.49 -13.41
CA THR A 256 36.71 -30.11 -13.46
C THR A 256 36.49 -28.66 -13.02
N GLY A 257 37.19 -28.21 -11.98
CA GLY A 257 37.17 -26.81 -11.53
C GLY A 257 37.69 -25.84 -12.60
N VAL A 258 38.77 -26.20 -13.30
CA VAL A 258 39.31 -25.43 -14.43
C VAL A 258 38.29 -25.36 -15.58
N LEU A 259 37.65 -26.48 -15.95
CA LEU A 259 36.60 -26.47 -16.98
C LEU A 259 35.39 -25.60 -16.58
N GLN A 260 35.00 -25.60 -15.30
CA GLN A 260 33.92 -24.74 -14.79
C GLN A 260 34.30 -23.25 -14.83
N GLN A 261 35.52 -22.91 -14.43
CA GLN A 261 36.01 -21.53 -14.47
C GLN A 261 35.94 -20.93 -15.88
N PHE A 262 36.28 -21.72 -16.91
CA PHE A 262 36.27 -21.29 -18.31
C PHE A 262 35.01 -21.71 -19.06
N GLN A 263 34.00 -22.26 -18.38
CA GLN A 263 32.80 -22.85 -18.99
C GLN A 263 32.07 -21.87 -19.91
N LYS A 264 31.90 -20.62 -19.46
CA LYS A 264 31.23 -19.58 -20.25
C LYS A 264 31.97 -19.31 -21.57
N GLN A 265 33.30 -19.19 -21.52
CA GLN A 265 34.11 -18.93 -22.71
C GLN A 265 34.15 -20.12 -23.67
N ILE A 266 34.13 -21.35 -23.13
CA ILE A 266 34.08 -22.57 -23.93
C ILE A 266 32.72 -22.67 -24.64
N ILE A 267 31.60 -22.44 -23.93
CA ILE A 267 30.24 -22.48 -24.48
C ILE A 267 30.03 -21.44 -25.58
N GLU A 268 30.57 -20.23 -25.41
CA GLU A 268 30.39 -19.14 -26.37
C GLU A 268 31.24 -19.31 -27.63
N LYS A 269 32.41 -19.97 -27.54
CA LYS A 269 33.39 -20.00 -28.63
C LYS A 269 33.55 -21.35 -29.32
N VAL A 270 33.19 -22.46 -28.69
CA VAL A 270 33.45 -23.82 -29.20
C VAL A 270 32.16 -24.44 -29.75
N TYR A 271 32.24 -25.05 -30.93
CA TYR A 271 31.11 -25.72 -31.57
C TYR A 271 31.18 -27.24 -31.44
N ALA A 272 30.08 -27.85 -30.97
CA ALA A 272 29.99 -29.28 -30.70
C ALA A 272 30.20 -30.10 -31.98
N ASP A 273 29.72 -29.63 -33.13
CA ASP A 273 29.89 -30.31 -34.42
C ASP A 273 31.35 -30.43 -34.86
N GLU A 274 32.21 -29.53 -34.39
CA GLU A 274 33.65 -29.55 -34.72
C GLU A 274 34.46 -30.45 -33.77
N VAL A 275 34.01 -30.54 -32.52
CA VAL A 275 34.76 -31.17 -31.43
C VAL A 275 34.30 -32.62 -31.23
N VAL A 276 33.01 -32.92 -31.35
CA VAL A 276 32.45 -34.26 -31.11
C VAL A 276 33.06 -35.33 -32.04
N PRO A 277 33.18 -35.14 -33.37
CA PRO A 277 33.80 -36.16 -34.24
C PRO A 277 35.26 -36.46 -33.85
N LYS A 278 36.01 -35.43 -33.46
CA LYS A 278 37.43 -35.56 -33.05
C LYS A 278 37.57 -36.19 -31.67
N LEU A 279 36.63 -35.94 -30.76
CA LEU A 279 36.58 -36.59 -29.44
C LEU A 279 36.21 -38.08 -29.56
N ILE A 280 35.36 -38.44 -30.52
CA ILE A 280 35.06 -39.86 -30.82
C ILE A 280 36.29 -40.55 -31.42
N GLN A 281 36.96 -39.91 -32.39
CA GLN A 281 38.19 -40.44 -33.00
C GLN A 281 39.32 -40.68 -31.97
N ARG A 282 39.38 -39.86 -30.91
CA ARG A 282 40.34 -40.00 -29.80
C ARG A 282 39.88 -40.92 -28.67
N GLY A 283 38.73 -41.59 -28.83
CA GLY A 283 38.19 -42.59 -27.90
C GLY A 283 37.63 -42.02 -26.59
N ILE A 284 37.24 -40.74 -26.55
CA ILE A 284 36.73 -40.07 -25.33
C ILE A 284 35.21 -40.10 -25.28
N LEU A 285 34.55 -39.97 -26.43
CA LEU A 285 33.10 -40.10 -26.60
C LEU A 285 32.79 -41.33 -27.45
N SER A 286 31.72 -42.03 -27.12
CA SER A 286 31.20 -43.15 -27.92
C SER A 286 30.22 -42.63 -28.99
N HIS A 287 29.88 -43.49 -29.96
CA HIS A 287 28.82 -43.19 -30.93
C HIS A 287 27.44 -43.01 -30.26
N GLU A 288 27.21 -43.62 -29.10
CA GLU A 288 25.98 -43.45 -28.32
C GLU A 288 25.93 -42.07 -27.63
N ASP A 289 27.07 -41.58 -27.12
CA ASP A 289 27.16 -40.23 -26.56
C ASP A 289 26.94 -39.16 -27.63
N LYS A 290 27.39 -39.41 -28.87
CA LYS A 290 27.10 -38.53 -30.00
C LYS A 290 25.59 -38.35 -30.18
N ASN A 291 24.83 -39.43 -30.09
CA ASN A 291 23.37 -39.39 -30.20
C ASN A 291 22.75 -38.63 -29.03
N ARG A 292 23.22 -38.85 -27.80
CA ARG A 292 22.76 -38.10 -26.61
C ARG A 292 23.06 -36.61 -26.68
N ILE A 293 24.23 -36.23 -27.18
CA ILE A 293 24.60 -34.82 -27.40
C ILE A 293 23.70 -34.23 -28.49
N ASN A 294 23.42 -34.98 -29.56
CA ASN A 294 22.61 -34.50 -30.66
C ASN A 294 21.10 -34.40 -30.34
N LEU A 295 20.63 -34.98 -29.23
CA LEU A 295 19.28 -34.73 -28.71
C LEU A 295 19.10 -33.29 -28.21
N ALA A 296 20.18 -32.64 -27.77
CA ALA A 296 20.15 -31.22 -27.41
C ALA A 296 20.24 -30.35 -28.67
N THR A 297 19.27 -29.45 -28.86
CA THR A 297 19.14 -28.64 -30.08
C THR A 297 20.09 -27.45 -30.14
N ARG A 298 20.43 -26.85 -29.00
CA ARG A 298 21.32 -25.67 -28.93
C ARG A 298 22.78 -26.07 -28.72
N ASN A 299 23.69 -25.46 -29.47
CA ASN A 299 25.14 -25.70 -29.33
C ASN A 299 25.65 -25.49 -27.89
N SER A 300 25.09 -24.51 -27.17
CA SER A 300 25.45 -24.24 -25.78
C SER A 300 25.17 -25.41 -24.85
N ASP A 301 24.04 -26.08 -25.04
CA ASP A 301 23.61 -27.18 -24.19
C ASP A 301 24.33 -28.47 -24.60
N ARG A 302 24.64 -28.63 -25.90
CA ARG A 302 25.53 -29.68 -26.44
C ARG A 302 26.93 -29.59 -25.83
N ILE A 303 27.51 -28.39 -25.76
CA ILE A 303 28.83 -28.16 -25.14
C ILE A 303 28.79 -28.36 -23.63
N LYS A 304 27.73 -27.94 -22.93
CA LYS A 304 27.55 -28.24 -21.49
C LYS A 304 27.53 -29.74 -21.22
N LEU A 305 26.76 -30.49 -22.00
CA LEU A 305 26.71 -31.96 -21.93
C LEU A 305 28.11 -32.57 -22.14
N ILE A 306 28.89 -32.07 -23.11
CA ILE A 306 30.27 -32.52 -23.32
C ILE A 306 31.13 -32.22 -22.09
N LEU A 307 31.06 -31.01 -21.53
CA LEU A 307 31.82 -30.61 -20.33
C LEU A 307 31.43 -31.42 -19.08
N GLU A 308 30.18 -31.88 -18.98
CA GLU A 308 29.72 -32.77 -17.90
C GLU A 308 30.14 -34.23 -18.11
N MET A 309 30.32 -34.67 -19.36
CA MET A 309 30.73 -36.04 -19.69
C MET A 309 32.25 -36.25 -19.61
N LEU A 310 33.04 -35.22 -19.89
CA LEU A 310 34.51 -35.30 -19.88
C LEU A 310 35.11 -35.78 -18.54
N PRO A 311 34.66 -35.29 -17.36
CA PRO A 311 35.15 -35.78 -16.06
C PRO A 311 34.73 -37.23 -15.77
N LYS A 312 33.55 -37.63 -16.25
CA LYS A 312 32.92 -38.94 -15.94
C LYS A 312 33.51 -40.10 -16.73
N LYS A 313 34.11 -39.85 -17.91
CA LYS A 313 34.63 -40.90 -18.82
C LYS A 313 36.16 -41.12 -18.76
N SER A 314 36.83 -40.54 -17.78
CA SER A 314 38.30 -40.44 -17.71
C SER A 314 39.03 -41.80 -17.56
N ALA A 315 39.49 -42.37 -18.67
CA ALA A 315 40.85 -42.93 -18.72
C ALA A 315 41.85 -41.75 -18.71
N SER A 316 42.99 -41.88 -18.04
CA SER A 316 43.97 -40.80 -17.84
C SER A 316 44.22 -39.97 -19.11
N GLY A 317 44.01 -38.65 -19.03
CA GLY A 317 44.33 -37.70 -20.11
C GLY A 317 43.15 -37.17 -20.95
N SER A 318 41.89 -37.36 -20.54
CA SER A 318 40.72 -36.83 -21.28
C SER A 318 40.67 -35.30 -21.37
N PHE A 319 41.04 -34.58 -20.29
CA PHE A 319 41.14 -33.11 -20.30
C PHE A 319 42.20 -32.61 -21.29
N ASP A 320 43.39 -33.23 -21.28
CA ASP A 320 44.49 -32.85 -22.18
C ASP A 320 44.15 -33.13 -23.64
N LYS A 321 43.50 -34.28 -23.92
CA LYS A 321 43.03 -34.60 -25.26
C LYS A 321 41.90 -33.68 -25.73
N PHE A 322 41.03 -33.18 -24.84
CA PHE A 322 40.04 -32.16 -25.17
C PHE A 322 40.71 -30.81 -25.50
N CYS A 323 41.68 -30.41 -24.68
CA CYS A 323 42.51 -29.22 -24.92
C CYS A 323 43.20 -29.30 -26.29
N ASP A 324 43.79 -30.45 -26.64
CA ASP A 324 44.38 -30.66 -27.97
C ASP A 324 43.37 -30.51 -29.13
N VAL A 325 42.12 -30.95 -28.95
CA VAL A 325 41.10 -30.86 -29.99
C VAL A 325 40.71 -29.40 -30.25
N ILE A 326 40.59 -28.59 -29.18
CA ILE A 326 40.27 -27.16 -29.31
C ILE A 326 41.47 -26.33 -29.78
N LYS A 327 42.71 -26.79 -29.60
CA LYS A 327 43.95 -26.11 -30.03
C LYS A 327 43.96 -25.74 -31.51
N TYR A 328 43.35 -26.57 -32.37
CA TYR A 328 43.36 -26.40 -33.82
C TYR A 328 42.67 -25.11 -34.31
N LYS A 329 41.63 -24.63 -33.59
CA LYS A 329 40.89 -23.40 -33.94
C LYS A 329 40.85 -22.35 -32.82
N HIS A 330 41.10 -22.73 -31.57
CA HIS A 330 40.99 -21.87 -30.39
C HIS A 330 42.28 -21.87 -29.58
N THR A 331 43.39 -21.50 -30.22
CA THR A 331 44.75 -21.56 -29.65
C THR A 331 44.92 -20.69 -28.39
N ALA A 332 44.26 -19.53 -28.33
CA ALA A 332 44.28 -18.66 -27.15
C ALA A 332 43.54 -19.25 -25.94
N LEU A 333 42.38 -19.90 -26.17
CA LEU A 333 41.61 -20.56 -25.10
C LEU A 333 42.36 -21.79 -24.58
N HIS A 334 43.01 -22.53 -25.47
CA HIS A 334 43.88 -23.65 -25.13
C HIS A 334 45.04 -23.24 -24.20
N GLU A 335 45.75 -22.15 -24.51
CA GLU A 335 46.84 -21.66 -23.65
C GLU A 335 46.35 -21.19 -22.27
N GLN A 336 45.17 -20.58 -22.20
CA GLN A 336 44.56 -20.16 -20.93
C GLN A 336 44.18 -21.36 -20.05
N LEU A 337 43.59 -22.40 -20.65
CA LEU A 337 43.23 -23.63 -19.95
C LEU A 337 44.47 -24.37 -19.40
N LEU A 338 45.56 -24.43 -20.18
CA LEU A 338 46.81 -25.05 -19.72
C LEU A 338 47.49 -24.26 -18.58
N LYS A 339 47.49 -22.92 -18.65
CA LYS A 339 47.99 -22.08 -17.56
C LYS A 339 47.15 -22.23 -16.30
N ALA A 340 45.82 -22.30 -16.42
CA ALA A 340 44.93 -22.51 -15.28
C ALA A 340 45.11 -23.90 -14.64
N LYS A 341 45.33 -24.95 -15.44
CA LYS A 341 45.68 -26.30 -14.94
C LYS A 341 47.00 -26.29 -14.15
N GLN A 342 47.97 -25.46 -14.52
CA GLN A 342 49.27 -25.34 -13.85
C GLN A 342 49.26 -24.44 -12.60
N ALA A 343 48.16 -23.75 -12.29
CA ALA A 343 48.04 -22.90 -11.11
C ALA A 343 47.81 -23.74 -9.82
N PRO A 344 48.32 -23.31 -8.65
CA PRO A 344 48.16 -24.04 -7.39
C PRO A 344 46.69 -24.11 -6.95
N PHE A 345 46.19 -25.32 -6.69
CA PHE A 345 44.82 -25.60 -6.24
C PHE A 345 44.61 -25.15 -4.78
N VAL A 346 43.79 -24.12 -4.57
CA VAL A 346 43.36 -23.66 -3.23
C VAL A 346 41.92 -24.09 -3.00
N ARG A 347 41.67 -24.83 -1.92
CA ARG A 347 40.34 -25.29 -1.51
C ARG A 347 39.58 -24.12 -0.87
N GLU A 348 38.71 -23.42 -1.60
CA GLU A 348 37.75 -22.51 -0.96
C GLU A 348 36.76 -23.35 -0.13
N LYS A 349 36.68 -23.09 1.18
CA LYS A 349 35.63 -23.65 2.03
C LYS A 349 34.26 -23.15 1.50
N PRO A 350 33.20 -23.97 1.48
CA PRO A 350 31.88 -23.49 1.13
C PRO A 350 31.46 -22.41 2.13
N ASP A 351 30.96 -21.27 1.63
CA ASP A 351 30.44 -20.17 2.43
C ASP A 351 29.29 -20.66 3.33
N GLU A 352 29.53 -20.70 4.65
CA GLU A 352 28.59 -21.22 5.66
C GLU A 352 27.23 -20.51 5.60
N CYS A 353 27.20 -19.22 5.23
CA CYS A 353 25.97 -18.47 5.02
C CYS A 353 25.15 -19.01 3.85
N SER A 354 25.82 -19.36 2.75
CA SER A 354 25.17 -19.95 1.57
C SER A 354 24.58 -21.33 1.87
N VAL A 355 25.26 -22.13 2.70
CA VAL A 355 24.78 -23.44 3.15
C VAL A 355 23.54 -23.30 4.03
N CYS A 356 23.59 -22.41 5.05
CA CYS A 356 22.45 -22.12 5.91
C CYS A 356 21.26 -21.58 5.10
N ALA A 357 21.50 -20.61 4.21
CA ALA A 357 20.46 -20.06 3.35
C ALA A 357 19.78 -21.13 2.50
N ASN A 358 20.51 -22.05 1.89
CA ASN A 358 19.92 -23.11 1.09
C ASN A 358 19.10 -24.10 1.92
N ARG A 359 19.53 -24.43 3.15
CA ARG A 359 18.74 -25.25 4.08
C ARG A 359 17.42 -24.57 4.44
N LEU A 360 17.46 -23.30 4.81
CA LEU A 360 16.26 -22.50 5.11
C LEU A 360 15.31 -22.45 3.90
N ARG A 361 15.85 -22.26 2.69
CA ARG A 361 15.02 -22.26 1.47
C ARG A 361 14.33 -23.60 1.26
N SER A 362 15.07 -24.71 1.35
CA SER A 362 14.48 -26.05 1.23
C SER A 362 13.41 -26.28 2.29
N HIS A 363 13.71 -25.98 3.56
CA HIS A 363 12.76 -26.11 4.66
C HIS A 363 11.47 -25.32 4.43
N TYR A 364 11.55 -24.06 3.98
CA TYR A 364 10.34 -23.26 3.69
C TYR A 364 9.61 -23.70 2.43
N VAL A 365 10.28 -24.25 1.42
CA VAL A 365 9.58 -24.87 0.30
C VAL A 365 8.82 -26.10 0.79
N ASP A 366 9.45 -26.98 1.56
CA ASP A 366 8.82 -28.24 1.98
C ASP A 366 7.68 -28.03 2.98
N ASN A 367 7.81 -27.05 3.91
CA ASN A 367 6.84 -26.87 5.00
C ASN A 367 5.85 -25.71 4.80
N LEU A 368 6.12 -24.76 3.89
CA LEU A 368 5.21 -23.61 3.64
C LEU A 368 4.56 -23.63 2.25
N GLU A 369 4.92 -24.56 1.36
CA GLU A 369 4.28 -24.70 0.04
C GLU A 369 2.80 -25.06 0.15
N GLN A 370 2.43 -25.85 1.15
CA GLN A 370 1.04 -26.14 1.47
C GLN A 370 0.54 -25.28 2.64
N CYS A 371 -0.76 -25.09 2.69
CA CYS A 371 -1.45 -24.50 3.83
C CYS A 371 -2.77 -25.24 4.09
N GLN A 372 -3.22 -25.18 5.35
CA GLN A 372 -4.54 -25.65 5.79
C GLN A 372 -5.47 -24.43 5.90
N PRO A 373 -6.28 -24.15 4.88
CA PRO A 373 -7.11 -22.95 4.87
C PRO A 373 -8.36 -23.05 5.74
N LEU A 374 -8.84 -24.26 6.02
CA LEU A 374 -10.11 -24.52 6.71
C LEU A 374 -9.85 -25.14 8.09
N PRO A 375 -9.99 -24.36 9.19
CA PRO A 375 -9.76 -24.88 10.55
C PRO A 375 -10.57 -26.15 10.89
N TRP A 376 -11.76 -26.29 10.33
CA TRP A 376 -12.69 -27.41 10.54
C TRP A 376 -12.51 -28.59 9.59
N GLN A 377 -11.55 -28.49 8.66
CA GLN A 377 -11.11 -29.61 7.83
C GLN A 377 -9.59 -29.66 7.86
N PRO A 378 -8.98 -30.07 9.00
CA PRO A 378 -7.53 -30.06 9.17
C PRO A 378 -6.79 -30.96 8.16
N ASP A 379 -7.48 -31.97 7.61
CA ASP A 379 -6.91 -32.86 6.59
C ASP A 379 -6.81 -32.21 5.19
N THR A 380 -7.50 -31.08 4.97
CA THR A 380 -7.53 -30.40 3.66
C THR A 380 -6.31 -29.50 3.49
N HIS A 381 -5.40 -29.91 2.61
CA HIS A 381 -4.17 -29.18 2.28
C HIS A 381 -4.23 -28.64 0.87
N VAL A 382 -3.77 -27.39 0.69
CA VAL A 382 -3.83 -26.67 -0.59
C VAL A 382 -2.51 -25.97 -0.83
N ALA A 383 -2.08 -25.90 -2.09
CA ALA A 383 -0.93 -25.10 -2.45
C ALA A 383 -1.17 -23.62 -2.07
N ARG A 384 -0.22 -23.03 -1.33
CA ARG A 384 -0.33 -21.67 -0.81
C ARG A 384 -0.53 -20.65 -1.93
N ASP A 385 0.16 -20.84 -3.06
CA ASP A 385 0.07 -19.95 -4.23
C ASP A 385 -1.31 -19.98 -4.91
N GLU A 386 -2.07 -21.08 -4.74
CA GLU A 386 -3.40 -21.25 -5.35
C GLU A 386 -4.52 -20.66 -4.48
N PHE A 387 -4.34 -20.64 -3.15
CA PHE A 387 -5.37 -20.19 -2.21
C PHE A 387 -5.19 -18.74 -1.74
N LEU A 388 -3.96 -18.20 -1.80
CA LEU A 388 -3.65 -16.88 -1.23
C LEU A 388 -4.29 -15.75 -2.05
N VAL A 389 -5.18 -14.99 -1.41
CA VAL A 389 -5.74 -13.77 -1.99
C VAL A 389 -4.95 -12.52 -1.54
N PRO A 390 -4.84 -11.48 -2.40
CA PRO A 390 -4.20 -10.23 -2.01
C PRO A 390 -4.87 -9.56 -0.82
N VAL A 391 -4.07 -9.20 0.19
CA VAL A 391 -4.51 -8.45 1.37
C VAL A 391 -4.13 -6.97 1.23
N PHE A 392 -4.97 -6.10 1.78
CA PHE A 392 -4.73 -4.66 1.79
C PHE A 392 -3.79 -4.29 2.94
N ILE A 393 -2.57 -3.90 2.59
CA ILE A 393 -1.53 -3.45 3.53
C ILE A 393 -1.31 -1.97 3.28
N SER A 394 -1.32 -1.19 4.35
CA SER A 394 -1.18 0.25 4.26
C SER A 394 -0.43 0.83 5.45
N ASP A 395 0.21 1.98 5.30
CA ASP A 395 0.75 2.69 6.45
C ASP A 395 -0.27 3.67 7.06
N HIS A 396 0.12 4.34 8.13
CA HIS A 396 -0.70 5.34 8.82
C HIS A 396 -0.89 6.65 8.04
N SER A 397 -0.15 6.86 6.95
CA SER A 397 -0.44 7.91 5.97
C SER A 397 -1.49 7.45 4.94
N GLY A 398 -1.76 6.14 4.91
CA GLY A 398 -2.67 5.43 4.01
C GLY A 398 -2.08 5.14 2.64
N ARG A 399 -0.75 5.19 2.51
CA ARG A 399 -0.06 4.61 1.34
C ARG A 399 -0.18 3.09 1.40
N THR A 400 -0.42 2.47 0.25
CA THR A 400 -0.58 1.02 0.11
C THR A 400 0.75 0.33 -0.23
N TYR A 401 0.88 -0.92 0.20
CA TYR A 401 2.09 -1.73 0.04
C TYR A 401 1.72 -3.14 -0.42
N THR A 402 2.54 -3.70 -1.31
CA THR A 402 2.54 -5.14 -1.60
C THR A 402 3.63 -5.84 -0.79
N ILE A 403 3.65 -7.18 -0.80
CA ILE A 403 4.71 -8.00 -0.17
C ILE A 403 6.12 -7.54 -0.59
N ASN A 404 6.29 -7.14 -1.85
CA ASN A 404 7.59 -6.69 -2.37
C ASN A 404 7.98 -5.30 -1.90
N ASP A 405 7.00 -4.46 -1.55
CA ASP A 405 7.24 -3.08 -1.13
C ASP A 405 7.54 -2.96 0.38
N LEU A 406 7.30 -4.03 1.16
CA LEU A 406 7.41 -4.03 2.64
C LEU A 406 8.78 -3.59 3.16
N PHE A 407 9.83 -3.78 2.36
CA PHE A 407 11.21 -3.49 2.73
C PHE A 407 11.88 -2.45 1.83
N GLU A 408 11.12 -1.89 0.87
CA GLU A 408 11.59 -0.84 -0.03
C GLU A 408 11.24 0.55 0.54
N ARG A 409 12.13 1.55 0.34
CA ARG A 409 11.91 2.94 0.77
C ARG A 409 11.91 3.87 -0.44
N ASN A 410 11.39 5.09 -0.25
CA ASN A 410 11.47 6.15 -1.25
C ASN A 410 12.94 6.39 -1.68
N PRO A 411 13.19 6.78 -2.95
CA PRO A 411 14.55 7.01 -3.44
C PRO A 411 15.30 8.04 -2.56
N GLY A 412 16.41 7.63 -1.95
CA GLY A 412 17.31 8.51 -1.18
C GLY A 412 17.35 8.31 0.35
N ALA A 413 16.53 7.42 0.93
CA ALA A 413 16.53 7.13 2.37
C ALA A 413 17.01 5.68 2.68
N GLU A 414 17.68 5.47 3.81
CA GLU A 414 18.09 4.11 4.26
C GLU A 414 16.87 3.21 4.46
N ARG A 415 16.94 1.93 4.06
CA ARG A 415 15.85 0.94 4.20
C ARG A 415 15.31 0.85 5.64
N PRO A 416 14.00 0.60 5.85
CA PRO A 416 13.46 0.35 7.18
C PRO A 416 14.07 -0.96 7.73
N ARG A 417 14.56 -0.94 8.98
CA ARG A 417 15.09 -2.14 9.65
C ARG A 417 14.08 -2.75 10.59
N LYS A 418 13.21 -1.96 11.21
CA LYS A 418 12.13 -2.47 12.05
C LYS A 418 10.79 -2.12 11.41
N VAL A 419 10.10 -3.14 10.92
CA VAL A 419 8.77 -3.04 10.31
C VAL A 419 7.76 -3.70 11.25
N LEU A 420 6.72 -2.96 11.61
CA LEU A 420 5.62 -3.47 12.43
C LEU A 420 4.40 -3.68 11.53
N LEU A 421 3.81 -4.87 11.58
CA LEU A 421 2.58 -5.21 10.88
C LEU A 421 1.47 -5.48 11.90
N GLN A 422 0.56 -4.52 12.05
CA GLN A 422 -0.59 -4.63 12.97
C GLN A 422 -1.87 -5.03 12.22
N GLY A 423 -2.78 -5.72 12.89
CA GLY A 423 -4.09 -6.08 12.33
C GLY A 423 -4.95 -6.84 13.34
N SER A 424 -6.26 -6.89 13.13
CA SER A 424 -7.17 -7.67 13.99
C SER A 424 -6.88 -9.17 13.91
N SER A 425 -7.38 -9.93 14.89
CA SER A 425 -7.39 -11.38 14.84
C SER A 425 -8.03 -11.90 13.52
N GLY A 426 -7.59 -13.01 12.95
CA GLY A 426 -8.16 -13.55 11.68
C GLY A 426 -8.02 -12.67 10.43
N ALA A 427 -7.26 -11.56 10.47
CA ALA A 427 -7.05 -10.70 9.31
C ALA A 427 -6.06 -11.31 8.28
N GLY A 428 -5.25 -12.29 8.68
CA GLY A 428 -4.26 -12.95 7.81
C GLY A 428 -2.81 -12.55 8.06
N LYS A 429 -2.47 -12.01 9.24
CA LYS A 429 -1.11 -11.61 9.62
C LYS A 429 -0.10 -12.77 9.52
N SER A 430 -0.42 -13.90 10.16
CA SER A 430 0.39 -15.12 10.14
C SER A 430 0.54 -15.68 8.72
N THR A 431 -0.57 -15.73 7.98
CA THR A 431 -0.59 -16.14 6.58
C THR A 431 0.34 -15.27 5.73
N LEU A 432 0.32 -13.94 5.93
CA LEU A 432 1.20 -13.00 5.23
C LEU A 432 2.67 -13.19 5.62
N CYS A 433 3.01 -13.37 6.89
CA CYS A 433 4.37 -13.63 7.33
C CYS A 433 4.94 -14.92 6.73
N ALA A 434 4.17 -16.00 6.77
CA ALA A 434 4.53 -17.25 6.11
C ALA A 434 4.70 -17.07 4.59
N SER A 435 3.83 -16.29 3.94
CA SER A 435 3.96 -15.96 2.51
C SER A 435 5.21 -15.14 2.20
N VAL A 436 5.68 -14.27 3.10
CA VAL A 436 6.96 -13.56 2.93
C VAL A 436 8.14 -14.53 3.01
N ALA A 437 8.13 -15.46 3.98
CA ALA A 437 9.16 -16.49 4.11
C ALA A 437 9.22 -17.41 2.88
N TYR A 438 8.06 -17.84 2.39
CA TYR A 438 7.92 -18.66 1.20
C TYR A 438 8.33 -17.93 -0.10
N ALA A 439 7.92 -16.66 -0.26
CA ALA A 439 8.37 -15.85 -1.40
C ALA A 439 9.88 -15.62 -1.41
N TRP A 440 10.50 -15.48 -0.22
CA TRP A 440 11.95 -15.45 -0.08
C TRP A 440 12.60 -16.79 -0.48
N SER A 441 11.99 -17.92 -0.12
CA SER A 441 12.53 -19.25 -0.42
C SER A 441 12.57 -19.54 -1.93
N LYS A 442 11.51 -19.15 -2.66
CA LYS A 442 11.42 -19.24 -4.12
C LYS A 442 12.16 -18.11 -4.87
N ARG A 443 12.86 -17.21 -4.15
CA ARG A 443 13.57 -16.03 -4.71
C ARG A 443 12.68 -15.07 -5.51
N GLN A 444 11.40 -14.98 -5.13
CA GLN A 444 10.43 -14.07 -5.74
C GLN A 444 10.40 -12.72 -5.02
N LEU A 445 10.85 -12.67 -3.77
CA LEU A 445 10.97 -11.44 -2.98
C LEU A 445 12.10 -10.56 -3.56
N LYS A 446 11.79 -9.31 -3.93
CA LYS A 446 12.74 -8.36 -4.57
C LYS A 446 13.87 -7.84 -3.65
N THR A 447 14.02 -8.40 -2.46
CA THR A 447 14.87 -7.87 -1.39
C THR A 447 16.27 -8.50 -1.39
N PRO A 448 17.28 -7.83 -0.79
CA PRO A 448 18.66 -8.30 -0.80
C PRO A 448 18.98 -9.32 0.31
N PHE A 449 18.00 -9.85 1.04
CA PHE A 449 18.27 -10.69 2.23
C PHE A 449 18.87 -12.04 1.86
N ARG A 450 20.04 -12.34 2.42
CA ARG A 450 20.73 -13.63 2.27
C ARG A 450 20.19 -14.70 3.22
N LEU A 451 19.71 -14.27 4.40
CA LEU A 451 19.14 -15.13 5.44
C LEU A 451 17.76 -14.60 5.83
N ALA A 452 16.79 -15.49 6.00
CA ALA A 452 15.48 -15.18 6.54
C ALA A 452 15.11 -16.24 7.59
N PHE A 453 14.77 -15.79 8.79
CA PHE A 453 14.38 -16.63 9.92
C PHE A 453 12.92 -16.37 10.26
N TYR A 454 12.07 -17.34 9.99
CA TYR A 454 10.66 -17.36 10.39
C TYR A 454 10.54 -17.99 11.78
N VAL A 455 9.97 -17.24 12.72
CA VAL A 455 9.75 -17.68 14.10
C VAL A 455 8.28 -17.43 14.46
N ASP A 456 7.57 -18.52 14.69
CA ASP A 456 6.24 -18.47 15.30
C ASP A 456 6.40 -18.30 16.81
N LEU A 457 6.01 -17.12 17.33
CA LEU A 457 6.13 -16.79 18.74
C LEU A 457 5.14 -17.57 19.60
N LYS A 458 4.09 -18.14 19.01
CA LYS A 458 3.19 -19.09 19.69
C LYS A 458 3.93 -20.33 20.18
N MET A 459 4.96 -20.74 19.43
CA MET A 459 5.75 -21.95 19.66
C MET A 459 7.15 -21.66 20.20
N ALA A 460 7.45 -20.40 20.55
CA ALA A 460 8.76 -20.03 21.03
C ALA A 460 8.99 -20.59 22.45
N LYS A 461 9.96 -21.50 22.58
CA LYS A 461 10.45 -22.04 23.86
C LYS A 461 11.93 -21.75 23.98
N GLY A 462 12.37 -21.22 25.13
CA GLY A 462 13.77 -20.90 25.38
C GLY A 462 14.25 -19.59 24.73
N GLY A 463 15.54 -19.52 24.41
CA GLY A 463 16.18 -18.34 23.81
C GLY A 463 15.88 -18.17 22.31
N LEU A 464 16.23 -17.02 21.72
CA LEU A 464 15.98 -16.74 20.30
C LEU A 464 16.66 -17.77 19.38
N LEU A 465 17.93 -18.09 19.65
CA LEU A 465 18.72 -19.00 18.83
C LEU A 465 18.19 -20.43 18.92
N GLU A 466 17.77 -20.87 20.11
CA GLU A 466 17.15 -22.18 20.32
C GLU A 466 15.84 -22.29 19.55
N CYS A 467 15.00 -21.24 19.59
CA CYS A 467 13.77 -21.17 18.81
C CYS A 467 14.06 -21.31 17.30
N ILE A 468 15.07 -20.60 16.79
CA ILE A 468 15.44 -20.68 15.37
C ILE A 468 15.97 -22.08 15.03
N GLN A 469 16.80 -22.68 15.88
CA GLN A 469 17.33 -24.02 15.64
C GLN A 469 16.22 -25.08 15.59
N GLN A 470 15.27 -25.01 16.52
CA GLN A 470 14.14 -25.93 16.60
C GLN A 470 13.16 -25.73 15.44
N GLN A 471 12.70 -24.50 15.21
CA GLN A 471 11.64 -24.23 14.23
C GLN A 471 12.15 -24.23 12.78
N CYS A 472 13.42 -23.85 12.53
CA CYS A 472 14.01 -23.85 11.19
C CYS A 472 14.85 -25.11 10.88
N LEU A 473 14.84 -26.12 11.76
CA LEU A 473 15.58 -27.39 11.65
C LEU A 473 17.08 -27.21 11.36
N LEU A 474 17.75 -26.32 12.11
CA LEU A 474 19.20 -26.14 12.00
C LEU A 474 19.94 -27.06 12.98
N GLN A 475 20.99 -27.74 12.51
CA GLN A 475 21.80 -28.65 13.33
C GLN A 475 22.58 -27.89 14.42
N GLU A 476 22.66 -28.46 15.63
CA GLU A 476 23.38 -27.90 16.81
C GLU A 476 24.86 -27.55 16.55
N GLN A 477 25.49 -28.10 15.51
CA GLN A 477 26.91 -27.87 15.21
C GLN A 477 27.20 -26.57 14.43
N GLN A 478 26.19 -25.79 14.03
CA GLN A 478 26.41 -24.47 13.40
C GLN A 478 26.41 -23.36 14.45
N ASP A 479 27.49 -22.58 14.48
CA ASP A 479 27.57 -21.33 15.26
C ASP A 479 26.69 -20.25 14.61
N LEU A 480 25.39 -20.35 14.91
CA LEU A 480 24.35 -19.49 14.35
C LEU A 480 24.53 -18.04 14.81
N ASP A 481 25.02 -17.83 16.03
CA ASP A 481 25.25 -16.50 16.60
C ASP A 481 26.33 -15.76 15.78
N ALA A 482 27.50 -16.38 15.60
CA ALA A 482 28.57 -15.81 14.77
C ALA A 482 28.12 -15.62 13.32
N LEU A 483 27.31 -16.53 12.77
CA LEU A 483 26.79 -16.40 11.41
C LEU A 483 25.88 -15.18 11.24
N ILE A 484 24.96 -14.96 12.18
CA ILE A 484 24.06 -13.81 12.17
C ILE A 484 24.85 -12.52 12.40
N GLU A 485 25.79 -12.51 13.35
CA GLU A 485 26.60 -11.34 13.69
C GLU A 485 27.41 -10.85 12.49
N ASN A 486 28.00 -11.78 11.73
CA ASN A 486 28.75 -11.47 10.52
C ASN A 486 27.88 -11.02 9.33
N ASN A 487 26.58 -11.34 9.34
CA ASN A 487 25.66 -11.07 8.22
C ASN A 487 24.44 -10.23 8.61
N GLN A 488 24.47 -9.47 9.72
CA GLN A 488 23.28 -8.77 10.24
C GLN A 488 22.54 -7.95 9.16
N ARG A 489 23.27 -7.22 8.31
CA ARG A 489 22.62 -6.40 7.25
C ARG A 489 21.90 -7.23 6.19
N ASP A 490 22.15 -8.51 6.07
CA ASP A 490 21.49 -9.37 5.09
C ASP A 490 20.56 -10.39 5.74
N SER A 491 20.35 -10.27 7.06
CA SER A 491 19.45 -11.10 7.87
C SER A 491 18.09 -10.46 8.07
N LEU A 492 17.03 -11.22 7.77
CA LEU A 492 15.63 -10.90 8.01
C LEU A 492 15.08 -11.81 9.11
N PHE A 493 14.42 -11.24 10.12
CA PHE A 493 13.67 -11.99 11.11
C PHE A 493 12.17 -11.70 10.93
N LEU A 494 11.38 -12.75 10.74
CA LEU A 494 9.93 -12.71 10.65
C LEU A 494 9.38 -13.26 11.97
N LEU A 495 8.95 -12.37 12.86
CA LEU A 495 8.45 -12.72 14.18
C LEU A 495 6.92 -12.66 14.16
N ASP A 496 6.26 -13.81 14.26
CA ASP A 496 4.80 -13.90 14.15
C ASP A 496 4.11 -14.02 15.52
N GLY A 497 3.30 -13.02 15.89
CA GLY A 497 2.45 -13.02 17.07
C GLY A 497 3.09 -12.44 18.34
N TYR A 498 3.40 -11.14 18.35
CA TYR A 498 3.98 -10.44 19.51
C TYR A 498 3.21 -10.66 20.82
N GLU A 499 1.88 -10.79 20.75
CA GLU A 499 0.99 -11.05 21.88
C GLU A 499 1.30 -12.34 22.65
N ASN A 500 2.10 -13.25 22.09
CA ASN A 500 2.46 -14.52 22.71
C ASN A 500 3.77 -14.46 23.52
N ILE A 501 4.46 -13.30 23.56
CA ILE A 501 5.70 -13.16 24.32
C ILE A 501 5.39 -13.03 25.82
N SER A 502 5.75 -14.04 26.59
CA SER A 502 5.50 -14.09 28.03
C SER A 502 6.59 -13.42 28.87
N ASN A 503 7.85 -13.38 28.39
CA ASN A 503 9.00 -12.88 29.15
C ASN A 503 9.63 -11.62 28.52
N PRO A 504 9.54 -10.44 29.19
CA PRO A 504 10.20 -9.20 28.76
C PRO A 504 11.73 -9.26 28.71
N ASP A 505 12.36 -10.19 29.45
CA ASP A 505 13.82 -10.35 29.53
C ASP A 505 14.37 -11.36 28.49
N SER A 506 13.58 -11.68 27.47
CA SER A 506 13.99 -12.61 26.40
C SER A 506 14.87 -11.95 25.34
N ASP A 507 15.77 -12.72 24.72
CA ASP A 507 16.57 -12.29 23.56
C ASP A 507 15.71 -11.76 22.40
N ILE A 508 14.48 -12.28 22.27
CA ILE A 508 13.49 -11.82 21.29
C ILE A 508 13.10 -10.36 21.57
N TYR A 509 12.88 -10.01 22.84
CA TYR A 509 12.60 -8.64 23.26
C TYR A 509 13.79 -7.71 22.96
N ASP A 510 15.02 -8.18 23.23
CA ASP A 510 16.24 -7.43 22.93
C ASP A 510 16.47 -7.25 21.42
N LEU A 511 16.10 -8.24 20.59
CA LEU A 511 16.08 -8.11 19.13
C LEU A 511 15.09 -7.03 18.67
N ILE A 512 13.89 -6.98 19.25
CA ILE A 512 12.87 -5.95 18.94
C ILE A 512 13.38 -4.56 19.34
N HIS A 513 14.02 -4.44 20.50
CA HIS A 513 14.53 -3.18 21.06
C HIS A 513 15.87 -2.71 20.48
N ARG A 514 16.41 -3.42 19.47
CA ARG A 514 17.71 -3.14 18.83
C ARG A 514 18.91 -3.30 19.78
N ARG A 515 18.77 -4.10 20.84
CA ARG A 515 19.86 -4.48 21.74
C ARG A 515 20.61 -5.69 21.20
N LEU A 516 19.89 -6.63 20.60
CA LEU A 516 20.43 -7.79 19.89
C LEU A 516 20.30 -7.58 18.36
N TYR A 517 21.37 -7.86 17.61
CA TYR A 517 21.46 -7.70 16.15
C TYR A 517 20.87 -6.39 15.60
N PRO A 518 21.38 -5.21 16.00
CA PRO A 518 20.78 -3.91 15.67
C PRO A 518 20.74 -3.59 14.16
N LYS A 519 21.61 -4.19 13.36
CA LYS A 519 21.63 -4.00 11.90
C LYS A 519 20.72 -5.00 11.17
N SER A 520 20.11 -5.97 11.84
CA SER A 520 19.18 -6.90 11.20
C SER A 520 17.81 -6.28 10.93
N THR A 521 17.16 -6.76 9.88
CA THR A 521 15.78 -6.36 9.57
C THR A 521 14.82 -7.27 10.33
N VAL A 522 13.80 -6.71 10.97
CA VAL A 522 12.74 -7.43 11.69
C VAL A 522 11.39 -7.00 11.16
N LEU A 523 10.57 -7.96 10.76
CA LEU A 523 9.12 -7.80 10.59
C LEU A 523 8.43 -8.45 11.78
N LEU A 524 7.74 -7.66 12.59
CA LEU A 524 6.97 -8.14 13.74
C LEU A 524 5.47 -8.04 13.42
N THR A 525 4.71 -9.12 13.60
CA THR A 525 3.24 -9.04 13.59
C THR A 525 2.70 -8.88 15.00
N THR A 526 1.61 -8.13 15.12
CA THR A 526 0.90 -7.99 16.40
C THR A 526 -0.58 -7.72 16.19
N GLU A 527 -1.39 -8.14 17.15
CA GLU A 527 -2.76 -7.64 17.23
C GLU A 527 -2.82 -6.16 17.67
N SER A 528 -3.72 -5.39 17.06
CA SER A 528 -3.83 -3.95 17.29
C SER A 528 -4.04 -3.56 18.78
N THR A 529 -4.69 -4.42 19.57
CA THR A 529 -4.94 -4.20 21.01
C THR A 529 -3.66 -4.26 21.84
N PHE A 530 -2.63 -4.97 21.37
CA PHE A 530 -1.33 -5.10 22.03
C PHE A 530 -0.36 -3.97 21.70
N LEU A 531 -0.72 -3.12 20.73
CA LEU A 531 0.10 -1.99 20.33
C LEU A 531 0.14 -0.89 21.40
N THR A 532 1.29 -0.73 22.04
CA THR A 532 1.53 0.39 22.95
C THR A 532 2.26 1.54 22.27
N ARG A 533 2.11 2.76 22.80
CA ARG A 533 2.87 3.93 22.31
C ARG A 533 4.40 3.72 22.41
N PRO A 534 4.96 3.15 23.49
CA PRO A 534 6.39 2.82 23.55
C PRO A 534 6.80 1.85 22.44
N LEU A 535 6.06 0.74 22.25
CA LEU A 535 6.34 -0.24 21.20
C LEU A 535 6.30 0.40 19.81
N ALA A 536 5.26 1.20 19.52
CA ALA A 536 5.09 1.84 18.23
C ALA A 536 6.25 2.78 17.84
N LYS A 537 6.97 3.35 18.81
CA LYS A 537 8.12 4.25 18.57
C LYS A 537 9.41 3.53 18.17
N LEU A 538 9.50 2.22 18.40
CA LEU A 538 10.71 1.43 18.10
C LEU A 538 10.86 1.11 16.60
N PHE A 539 9.76 1.18 15.86
CA PHE A 539 9.66 0.75 14.47
C PHE A 539 9.82 1.91 13.50
N ASP A 540 10.64 1.70 12.47
CA ASP A 540 10.88 2.68 11.41
C ASP A 540 9.66 2.83 10.49
N MET A 541 8.87 1.76 10.38
CA MET A 541 7.73 1.64 9.50
C MET A 541 6.61 0.89 10.21
N ARG A 542 5.40 1.45 10.13
CA ARG A 542 4.19 0.88 10.75
C ARG A 542 3.16 0.65 9.67
N LEU A 543 2.80 -0.61 9.51
CA LEU A 543 1.88 -1.12 8.52
C LEU A 543 0.66 -1.71 9.21
N VAL A 544 -0.48 -1.58 8.55
CA VAL A 544 -1.79 -2.01 8.98
C VAL A 544 -2.33 -2.95 7.92
N LEU A 545 -2.70 -4.14 8.36
CA LEU A 545 -3.39 -5.12 7.55
C LEU A 545 -4.90 -4.95 7.75
N SER A 546 -5.56 -4.35 6.78
CA SER A 546 -6.97 -3.95 6.89
C SER A 546 -7.95 -5.07 6.52
N GLY A 547 -7.50 -6.07 5.76
CA GLY A 547 -8.30 -7.21 5.31
C GLY A 547 -8.23 -7.38 3.78
N ILE A 548 -9.26 -8.00 3.18
CA ILE A 548 -9.35 -8.30 1.74
C ILE A 548 -10.34 -7.38 1.03
N SER A 549 -10.10 -7.12 -0.27
CA SER A 549 -10.99 -6.33 -1.13
C SER A 549 -12.25 -7.11 -1.54
N PRO A 550 -13.31 -6.45 -2.04
CA PRO A 550 -14.50 -7.13 -2.53
C PRO A 550 -14.22 -8.15 -3.65
N GLU A 551 -13.24 -7.85 -4.51
CA GLU A 551 -12.78 -8.76 -5.57
C GLU A 551 -12.08 -9.99 -4.97
N SER A 552 -11.24 -9.74 -3.95
CA SER A 552 -10.51 -10.80 -3.24
C SER A 552 -11.45 -11.66 -2.38
N GLN A 553 -12.54 -11.09 -1.84
CA GLN A 553 -13.63 -11.85 -1.22
C GLN A 553 -14.28 -12.80 -2.23
N GLY A 554 -14.57 -12.30 -3.44
CA GLY A 554 -15.11 -13.13 -4.52
C GLY A 554 -14.18 -14.28 -4.92
N ALA A 555 -12.87 -14.02 -5.00
CA ALA A 555 -11.86 -15.05 -5.27
C ALA A 555 -11.77 -16.08 -4.15
N LEU A 556 -11.78 -15.64 -2.88
CA LEU A 556 -11.72 -16.55 -1.72
C LEU A 556 -12.96 -17.46 -1.65
N ILE A 557 -14.15 -16.93 -1.94
CA ILE A 557 -15.39 -17.73 -2.04
C ILE A 557 -15.25 -18.76 -3.17
N GLN A 558 -14.68 -18.37 -4.31
CA GLN A 558 -14.47 -19.30 -5.42
C GLN A 558 -13.50 -20.43 -5.06
N HIS A 559 -12.36 -20.11 -4.43
CA HIS A 559 -11.41 -21.12 -3.97
C HIS A 559 -12.04 -22.07 -2.95
N TYR A 560 -12.90 -21.56 -2.05
CA TYR A 560 -13.67 -22.41 -1.15
C TYR A 560 -14.55 -23.41 -1.92
N CYS A 561 -15.31 -22.95 -2.93
CA CYS A 561 -16.16 -23.83 -3.74
C CYS A 561 -15.37 -24.89 -4.52
N GLU A 562 -14.20 -24.53 -5.03
CA GLU A 562 -13.29 -25.43 -5.74
C GLU A 562 -12.78 -26.53 -4.80
N LEU A 563 -12.44 -26.16 -3.55
CA LEU A 563 -11.94 -27.09 -2.54
C LEU A 563 -12.99 -28.07 -2.05
N THR A 564 -14.22 -27.63 -1.81
CA THR A 564 -15.29 -28.50 -1.31
C THR A 564 -15.96 -29.31 -2.43
N SER A 565 -15.49 -29.21 -3.68
CA SER A 565 -16.05 -29.88 -4.86
C SER A 565 -17.56 -29.60 -5.07
N ASN A 566 -18.09 -28.51 -4.50
CA ASN A 566 -19.51 -28.21 -4.44
C ASN A 566 -19.94 -27.20 -5.53
N GLN A 567 -19.64 -27.50 -6.79
CA GLN A 567 -20.05 -26.67 -7.94
C GLN A 567 -21.59 -26.59 -8.09
N ALA A 568 -22.34 -27.56 -7.56
CA ALA A 568 -23.80 -27.58 -7.56
C ALA A 568 -24.43 -26.45 -6.70
N ASN A 569 -23.69 -25.89 -5.74
CA ASN A 569 -24.17 -24.85 -4.81
C ASN A 569 -23.96 -23.42 -5.34
N SER A 570 -23.77 -23.24 -6.67
CA SER A 570 -23.53 -21.93 -7.27
C SER A 570 -24.60 -20.88 -6.95
N GLU A 571 -25.86 -21.28 -6.76
CA GLU A 571 -26.94 -20.35 -6.38
C GLU A 571 -26.77 -19.84 -4.93
N THR A 572 -26.40 -20.73 -4.01
CA THR A 572 -26.13 -20.39 -2.60
C THR A 572 -24.98 -19.40 -2.47
N PHE A 573 -23.88 -19.64 -3.17
CA PHE A 573 -22.74 -18.72 -3.15
C PHE A 573 -23.00 -17.43 -3.94
N ALA A 574 -23.92 -17.44 -4.91
CA ALA A 574 -24.42 -16.21 -5.52
C ALA A 574 -25.24 -15.37 -4.53
N LYS A 575 -26.08 -16.02 -3.71
CA LYS A 575 -26.82 -15.37 -2.61
C LYS A 575 -25.85 -14.77 -1.58
N LEU A 576 -24.82 -15.52 -1.15
CA LEU A 576 -23.77 -14.99 -0.26
C LEU A 576 -23.12 -13.74 -0.86
N ARG A 577 -22.69 -13.78 -2.13
CA ARG A 577 -22.10 -12.59 -2.80
C ARG A 577 -23.06 -11.39 -2.80
N ASN A 578 -24.35 -11.62 -2.99
CA ASN A 578 -25.35 -10.56 -2.93
C ASN A 578 -25.50 -9.97 -1.51
N VAL A 579 -25.54 -10.82 -0.48
CA VAL A 579 -25.59 -10.39 0.93
C VAL A 579 -24.33 -9.57 1.27
N LEU A 580 -23.14 -10.00 0.84
CA LEU A 580 -21.89 -9.26 1.05
C LEU A 580 -21.84 -7.91 0.32
N GLN A 581 -22.69 -7.67 -0.67
CA GLN A 581 -22.77 -6.39 -1.39
C GLN A 581 -23.89 -5.48 -0.87
N THR A 582 -24.98 -6.05 -0.35
CA THR A 582 -26.16 -5.30 0.09
C THR A 582 -26.14 -5.02 1.59
N GLU A 583 -25.66 -5.95 2.40
CA GLU A 583 -25.61 -5.81 3.85
C GLU A 583 -24.24 -5.32 4.32
N ALA A 584 -24.21 -4.11 4.85
CA ALA A 584 -22.96 -3.48 5.26
C ALA A 584 -22.24 -4.20 6.39
N THR A 585 -22.95 -4.72 7.39
CA THR A 585 -22.29 -5.50 8.47
C THR A 585 -21.62 -6.74 7.89
N ALA A 586 -22.31 -7.47 7.00
CA ALA A 586 -21.76 -8.66 6.37
C ALA A 586 -20.53 -8.35 5.52
N HIS A 587 -20.63 -7.30 4.70
CA HIS A 587 -19.51 -6.76 3.93
C HIS A 587 -18.28 -6.47 4.80
N MET A 588 -18.48 -5.80 5.94
CA MET A 588 -17.41 -5.36 6.84
C MET A 588 -16.80 -6.51 7.64
N LEU A 589 -17.56 -7.57 7.95
CA LEU A 589 -17.02 -8.74 8.64
C LEU A 589 -16.28 -9.66 7.67
N SER A 590 -16.80 -9.88 6.45
CA SER A 590 -16.18 -10.73 5.41
C SER A 590 -14.87 -10.16 4.87
N GLN A 591 -14.57 -8.89 5.15
CA GLN A 591 -13.27 -8.28 4.93
C GLN A 591 -12.13 -8.98 5.68
N ARG A 592 -12.42 -9.71 6.77
CA ARG A 592 -11.46 -10.62 7.41
C ARG A 592 -11.54 -11.98 6.70
N PRO A 593 -10.44 -12.49 6.10
CA PRO A 593 -10.46 -13.77 5.37
C PRO A 593 -11.08 -14.92 6.16
N LEU A 594 -10.77 -15.03 7.46
CA LEU A 594 -11.34 -16.05 8.33
C LEU A 594 -12.88 -15.98 8.40
N PHE A 595 -13.43 -14.77 8.58
CA PHE A 595 -14.88 -14.57 8.66
C PHE A 595 -15.55 -14.80 7.31
N CYS A 596 -14.89 -14.47 6.20
CA CYS A 596 -15.38 -14.83 4.88
C CYS A 596 -15.52 -16.35 4.73
N LEU A 597 -14.53 -17.12 5.20
CA LEU A 597 -14.59 -18.59 5.19
C LEU A 597 -15.66 -19.14 6.14
N CYS A 598 -15.82 -18.57 7.34
CA CYS A 598 -16.92 -18.94 8.24
C CYS A 598 -18.29 -18.71 7.57
N MET A 599 -18.47 -17.59 6.86
CA MET A 599 -19.71 -17.32 6.11
C MET A 599 -19.90 -18.29 4.95
N CYS A 600 -18.84 -18.73 4.27
CA CYS A 600 -18.92 -19.77 3.25
C CYS A 600 -19.47 -21.08 3.83
N LEU A 601 -18.96 -21.50 5.00
CA LEU A 601 -19.43 -22.70 5.68
C LEU A 601 -20.90 -22.57 6.09
N ILE A 602 -21.28 -21.46 6.73
CA ILE A 602 -22.68 -21.21 7.12
C ILE A 602 -23.58 -21.22 5.88
N ALA A 603 -23.17 -20.57 4.80
CA ALA A 603 -23.94 -20.53 3.55
C ALA A 603 -24.18 -21.94 3.00
N GLU A 604 -23.15 -22.79 3.00
CA GLU A 604 -23.19 -24.14 2.46
C GLU A 604 -24.21 -25.04 3.17
N TYR A 605 -24.35 -24.91 4.49
CA TYR A 605 -25.18 -25.80 5.30
C TYR A 605 -26.54 -25.19 5.70
N GLU A 606 -26.60 -23.90 5.99
CA GLU A 606 -27.82 -23.22 6.48
C GLU A 606 -28.57 -22.47 5.37
N GLY A 607 -27.89 -22.13 4.27
CA GLY A 607 -28.48 -21.50 3.08
C GLY A 607 -28.94 -20.04 3.25
N ASN A 608 -29.24 -19.57 4.46
CA ASN A 608 -29.63 -18.20 4.76
C ASN A 608 -28.59 -17.52 5.66
N LEU A 609 -28.18 -16.30 5.29
CA LEU A 609 -27.16 -15.54 6.00
C LEU A 609 -27.79 -14.24 6.50
N SER A 610 -28.02 -14.15 7.80
CA SER A 610 -28.39 -12.89 8.44
C SER A 610 -27.70 -12.77 9.78
N PHE A 611 -26.69 -11.90 9.85
CA PHE A 611 -25.99 -11.62 11.09
C PHE A 611 -25.74 -10.12 11.23
N LYS A 612 -26.01 -9.60 12.43
CA LYS A 612 -25.98 -8.17 12.71
C LYS A 612 -24.70 -7.73 13.44
N CYS A 613 -23.94 -8.68 14.00
CA CYS A 613 -22.71 -8.43 14.74
C CYS A 613 -21.75 -9.63 14.70
N MET A 614 -20.56 -9.47 15.27
CA MET A 614 -19.52 -10.50 15.28
C MET A 614 -19.92 -11.69 16.16
N ALA A 615 -20.51 -11.45 17.33
CA ALA A 615 -20.97 -12.52 18.23
C ALA A 615 -22.00 -13.43 17.56
N GLN A 616 -22.95 -12.85 16.82
CA GLN A 616 -23.95 -13.64 16.09
C GLN A 616 -23.31 -14.47 14.98
N LEU A 617 -22.37 -13.91 14.19
CA LEU A 617 -21.65 -14.68 13.17
C LEU A 617 -20.92 -15.89 13.77
N LEU A 618 -20.24 -15.71 14.90
CA LEU A 618 -19.50 -16.78 15.55
C LEU A 618 -20.43 -17.82 16.20
N GLN A 619 -21.59 -17.39 16.71
CA GLN A 619 -22.63 -18.30 17.20
C GLN A 619 -23.19 -19.17 16.09
N GLU A 620 -23.59 -18.57 14.97
CA GLU A 620 -24.07 -19.33 13.79
C GLU A 620 -22.99 -20.29 13.27
N TYR A 621 -21.73 -19.85 13.28
CA TYR A 621 -20.59 -20.69 12.92
C TYR A 621 -20.43 -21.91 13.85
N LEU A 622 -20.50 -21.71 15.18
CA LEU A 622 -20.41 -22.80 16.15
C LEU A 622 -21.56 -23.80 15.98
N VAL A 623 -22.80 -23.31 15.85
CA VAL A 623 -23.98 -24.14 15.63
C VAL A 623 -23.86 -24.93 14.32
N THR A 624 -23.37 -24.29 13.25
CA THR A 624 -23.12 -24.95 11.97
C THR A 624 -22.09 -26.06 12.13
N LEU A 625 -20.95 -25.81 12.79
CA LEU A 625 -19.92 -26.83 13.04
C LEU A 625 -20.48 -28.03 13.80
N GLN A 626 -21.26 -27.77 14.85
CA GLN A 626 -21.88 -28.83 15.64
C GLN A 626 -22.85 -29.68 14.80
N ARG A 627 -23.68 -29.06 13.95
CA ARG A 627 -24.58 -29.77 13.03
C ARG A 627 -23.83 -30.60 11.99
N VAL A 628 -22.76 -30.04 11.43
CA VAL A 628 -21.86 -30.77 10.50
C VAL A 628 -21.27 -31.97 11.20
N PHE A 629 -20.77 -31.80 12.42
CA PHE A 629 -20.20 -32.87 13.23
C PHE A 629 -21.22 -33.97 13.54
N CYS A 630 -22.45 -33.62 13.93
CA CYS A 630 -23.53 -34.59 14.14
C CYS A 630 -23.83 -35.38 12.87
N LYS A 631 -23.90 -34.71 11.72
CA LYS A 631 -24.18 -35.36 10.43
C LYS A 631 -23.06 -36.32 10.01
N VAL A 632 -21.81 -35.94 10.21
CA VAL A 632 -20.63 -36.77 9.86
C VAL A 632 -20.51 -37.98 10.78
N ASN A 633 -20.76 -37.82 12.08
CA ASN A 633 -20.66 -38.89 13.07
C ASN A 633 -21.99 -39.66 13.29
N LEU A 634 -23.01 -39.38 12.49
CA LEU A 634 -24.34 -40.02 12.55
C LEU A 634 -25.01 -39.90 13.94
N LEU A 635 -24.80 -38.78 14.63
CA LEU A 635 -25.45 -38.48 15.90
C LEU A 635 -26.87 -37.95 15.66
N GLN A 636 -27.84 -38.40 16.47
CA GLN A 636 -29.24 -37.97 16.35
C GLN A 636 -29.48 -36.72 17.21
N MET A 637 -29.97 -35.65 16.57
CA MET A 637 -30.53 -34.49 17.26
C MET A 637 -32.00 -34.75 17.57
N VAL A 638 -32.42 -34.53 18.81
CA VAL A 638 -33.82 -34.66 19.26
C VAL A 638 -34.42 -33.26 19.34
N ASP A 639 -35.54 -33.01 18.67
CA ASP A 639 -36.26 -31.73 18.65
C ASP A 639 -35.41 -30.48 18.27
N GLY A 640 -34.25 -30.69 17.63
CA GLY A 640 -33.32 -29.62 17.25
C GLY A 640 -32.22 -29.33 18.28
N ASP A 641 -32.24 -30.00 19.42
CA ASP A 641 -31.22 -29.88 20.46
C ASP A 641 -29.97 -30.72 20.15
N LEU A 642 -28.83 -30.25 20.66
CA LEU A 642 -27.55 -30.93 20.55
C LEU A 642 -27.54 -32.19 21.42
N PRO A 643 -26.94 -33.31 20.94
CA PRO A 643 -26.73 -34.49 21.77
C PRO A 643 -25.94 -34.15 23.04
N ASP A 644 -26.25 -34.79 24.16
CA ASP A 644 -25.60 -34.56 25.46
C ASP A 644 -24.07 -34.71 25.37
N GLU A 645 -23.59 -35.67 24.57
CA GLU A 645 -22.17 -35.90 24.32
C GLU A 645 -21.47 -34.68 23.72
N LEU A 646 -22.15 -34.02 22.78
CA LEU A 646 -21.63 -32.85 22.08
C LEU A 646 -21.73 -31.59 22.95
N GLN A 647 -22.74 -31.51 23.82
CA GLN A 647 -22.82 -30.45 24.84
C GLN A 647 -21.65 -30.54 25.82
N ILE A 648 -21.32 -31.75 26.30
CA ILE A 648 -20.15 -31.99 27.19
C ILE A 648 -18.83 -31.66 26.49
N LEU A 649 -18.69 -32.04 25.22
CA LEU A 649 -17.51 -31.69 24.43
C LEU A 649 -17.37 -30.17 24.31
N THR A 650 -18.46 -29.50 23.95
CA THR A 650 -18.49 -28.05 23.76
C THR A 650 -18.16 -27.32 25.07
N SER A 651 -18.77 -27.70 26.19
CA SER A 651 -18.49 -27.09 27.50
C SER A 651 -17.04 -27.31 27.96
N THR A 652 -16.47 -28.49 27.71
CA THR A 652 -15.06 -28.78 28.03
C THR A 652 -14.10 -27.87 27.25
N VAL A 653 -14.39 -27.65 25.97
CA VAL A 653 -13.61 -26.74 25.11
C VAL A 653 -13.76 -25.28 25.55
N GLU A 654 -14.97 -24.87 25.94
CA GLU A 654 -15.29 -23.53 26.46
C GLU A 654 -14.58 -23.22 27.78
N GLU A 655 -14.66 -24.14 28.75
CA GLU A 655 -13.93 -24.05 30.02
C GLU A 655 -12.43 -23.91 29.77
N LYS A 656 -11.86 -24.76 28.89
CA LYS A 656 -10.44 -24.70 28.55
C LYS A 656 -10.08 -23.38 27.87
N ALA A 657 -10.95 -22.83 27.02
CA ALA A 657 -10.73 -21.56 26.34
C ALA A 657 -10.61 -20.41 27.35
N PHE A 658 -11.54 -20.35 28.31
CA PHE A 658 -11.52 -19.35 29.38
C PHE A 658 -10.27 -19.50 30.27
N ASP A 659 -10.03 -20.71 30.78
CA ASP A 659 -8.90 -21.01 31.67
C ASP A 659 -7.54 -20.66 31.06
N SER A 660 -7.32 -21.07 29.81
CA SER A 660 -6.07 -20.84 29.10
C SER A 660 -5.85 -19.36 28.80
N LEU A 661 -6.91 -18.60 28.54
CA LEU A 661 -6.81 -17.16 28.26
C LEU A 661 -6.37 -16.37 29.50
N ILE A 662 -7.00 -16.66 30.65
CA ILE A 662 -6.71 -16.02 31.94
C ILE A 662 -5.31 -16.41 32.45
N LYS A 663 -4.90 -17.67 32.27
CA LYS A 663 -3.56 -18.15 32.63
C LYS A 663 -2.47 -17.72 31.63
N HIS A 664 -2.83 -16.96 30.59
CA HIS A 664 -1.96 -16.57 29.48
C HIS A 664 -1.24 -17.76 28.81
N GLN A 665 -1.91 -18.91 28.79
CA GLN A 665 -1.41 -20.14 28.22
C GLN A 665 -1.86 -20.27 26.76
N VAL A 666 -0.92 -20.18 25.83
CA VAL A 666 -1.22 -20.25 24.39
C VAL A 666 -1.18 -21.69 23.85
N VAL A 667 -0.32 -22.53 24.43
CA VAL A 667 -0.16 -23.96 24.10
C VAL A 667 -0.38 -24.79 25.37
N PHE A 668 -1.13 -25.89 25.24
CA PHE A 668 -1.50 -26.76 26.35
C PHE A 668 -1.46 -28.25 25.96
N SER A 669 -1.47 -29.13 26.97
CA SER A 669 -1.45 -30.59 26.80
C SER A 669 -2.74 -31.09 26.16
N ALA A 670 -2.60 -31.83 25.05
CA ALA A 670 -3.67 -32.52 24.39
C ALA A 670 -4.20 -33.68 25.25
N GLU A 671 -3.32 -34.38 25.97
CA GLU A 671 -3.69 -35.47 26.87
C GLU A 671 -4.54 -34.96 28.03
N ASP A 672 -4.16 -33.84 28.66
CA ASP A 672 -4.91 -33.26 29.78
C ASP A 672 -6.31 -32.86 29.34
N LEU A 673 -6.44 -32.28 28.15
CA LEU A 673 -7.74 -31.89 27.59
C LEU A 673 -8.60 -33.12 27.27
N MET A 674 -8.02 -34.16 26.66
CA MET A 674 -8.73 -35.41 26.41
C MET A 674 -9.17 -36.06 27.73
N GLN A 675 -8.32 -36.12 28.75
CA GLN A 675 -8.67 -36.65 30.07
C GLN A 675 -9.79 -35.87 30.74
N GLN A 676 -9.76 -34.53 30.66
CA GLN A 676 -10.86 -33.68 31.16
C GLN A 676 -12.18 -34.02 30.48
N PHE A 677 -12.17 -34.20 29.16
CA PHE A 677 -13.35 -34.62 28.40
C PHE A 677 -13.81 -36.03 28.80
N SER A 678 -12.92 -37.02 28.80
CA SER A 678 -13.24 -38.41 29.14
C SER A 678 -13.80 -38.54 30.57
N SER A 679 -13.35 -37.70 31.50
CA SER A 679 -13.84 -37.73 32.89
C SER A 679 -15.32 -37.35 33.04
N LYS A 680 -15.88 -36.63 32.06
CA LYS A 680 -17.29 -36.20 32.03
C LYS A 680 -18.17 -37.09 31.14
N MET A 681 -17.59 -38.05 30.41
CA MET A 681 -18.26 -38.85 29.39
C MET A 681 -18.82 -40.18 29.94
N GLU A 682 -20.01 -40.55 29.47
CA GLU A 682 -20.64 -41.84 29.78
C GLU A 682 -20.21 -42.96 28.79
N PRO A 683 -20.17 -44.24 29.21
CA PRO A 683 -19.62 -45.33 28.39
C PRO A 683 -20.37 -45.66 27.08
N TRP A 684 -21.65 -45.29 26.95
CA TRP A 684 -22.48 -45.60 25.77
C TRP A 684 -22.50 -44.48 24.71
N PHE A 685 -21.79 -43.39 24.96
CA PHE A 685 -21.66 -42.25 24.07
C PHE A 685 -20.86 -42.60 22.80
N ASN A 686 -21.37 -42.18 21.64
CA ASN A 686 -20.76 -42.50 20.33
C ASN A 686 -19.78 -41.41 19.84
N ILE A 687 -18.95 -40.89 20.75
CA ILE A 687 -17.89 -39.92 20.49
C ILE A 687 -16.61 -40.40 21.17
N ARG A 688 -15.48 -40.29 20.49
CA ARG A 688 -14.15 -40.63 21.02
C ARG A 688 -13.43 -39.38 21.48
N ASP A 689 -12.49 -39.52 22.41
CA ASP A 689 -11.73 -38.37 22.96
C ASP A 689 -11.02 -37.55 21.87
N GLN A 690 -10.54 -38.21 20.80
CA GLN A 690 -9.89 -37.56 19.66
C GLN A 690 -10.82 -36.68 18.83
N ASP A 691 -12.14 -36.88 18.92
CA ASP A 691 -13.09 -36.12 18.12
C ASP A 691 -13.19 -34.64 18.58
N ILE A 692 -12.63 -34.29 19.76
CA ILE A 692 -12.45 -32.90 20.21
C ILE A 692 -11.63 -32.04 19.22
N PHE A 693 -10.70 -32.66 18.51
CA PHE A 693 -9.87 -32.00 17.49
C PHE A 693 -10.55 -31.95 16.12
N ARG A 694 -11.62 -32.71 15.90
CA ARG A 694 -12.35 -32.76 14.62
C ARG A 694 -13.40 -31.65 14.47
N VAL A 695 -13.78 -31.00 15.57
CA VAL A 695 -14.70 -29.84 15.54
C VAL A 695 -14.05 -28.61 14.88
N GLY A 696 -12.71 -28.57 14.80
CA GLY A 696 -11.99 -27.50 14.08
C GLY A 696 -11.67 -26.24 14.90
N LEU A 697 -11.94 -26.27 16.19
CA LEU A 697 -11.68 -25.15 17.10
C LEU A 697 -10.29 -25.24 17.74
N ILE A 698 -9.75 -26.45 17.88
CA ILE A 698 -8.44 -26.77 18.44
C ILE A 698 -7.65 -27.58 17.42
N GLN A 699 -6.36 -27.26 17.30
CA GLN A 699 -5.41 -27.93 16.42
C GLN A 699 -4.28 -28.54 17.26
N THR A 700 -3.79 -29.70 16.83
CA THR A 700 -2.60 -30.34 17.37
C THR A 700 -1.36 -29.94 16.58
N HIS A 701 -0.20 -29.98 17.21
CA HIS A 701 1.05 -29.56 16.58
C HIS A 701 1.58 -30.60 15.57
N GLU A 702 2.01 -30.13 14.39
CA GLU A 702 2.67 -30.98 13.39
C GLU A 702 4.02 -31.48 13.93
N GLY A 703 4.10 -32.78 14.27
CA GLY A 703 5.29 -33.42 14.82
C GLY A 703 5.27 -33.63 16.35
N ASN A 704 4.28 -33.10 17.08
CA ASN A 704 4.06 -33.42 18.49
C ASN A 704 2.56 -33.44 18.84
N GLN A 705 1.95 -34.62 18.77
CA GLN A 705 0.52 -34.80 19.05
C GLN A 705 0.12 -34.55 20.51
N LEU A 706 1.10 -34.35 21.42
CA LEU A 706 0.87 -34.10 22.84
C LEU A 706 0.56 -32.64 23.15
N GLU A 707 0.83 -31.70 22.23
CA GLU A 707 0.56 -30.28 22.42
C GLU A 707 -0.49 -29.77 21.43
N CYS A 708 -1.41 -28.95 21.92
CA CYS A 708 -2.48 -28.36 21.14
C CYS A 708 -2.72 -26.88 21.49
N HIS A 709 -3.44 -26.21 20.60
CA HIS A 709 -3.81 -24.80 20.73
C HIS A 709 -5.11 -24.50 19.99
N PHE A 710 -5.76 -23.38 20.33
CA PHE A 710 -6.90 -22.90 19.54
C PHE A 710 -6.45 -22.50 18.13
N ALA A 711 -7.26 -22.87 17.13
CA ALA A 711 -6.97 -22.63 15.71
C ALA A 711 -6.87 -21.13 15.39
N ASN A 712 -7.66 -20.30 16.10
CA ASN A 712 -7.56 -18.86 16.05
C ASN A 712 -7.86 -18.23 17.40
N ARG A 713 -7.18 -17.14 17.73
CA ARG A 713 -7.41 -16.37 18.95
C ARG A 713 -8.85 -15.89 19.09
N ILE A 714 -9.51 -15.47 17.99
CA ILE A 714 -10.90 -14.99 18.09
C ILE A 714 -11.86 -16.13 18.48
N PHE A 715 -11.56 -17.38 18.12
CA PHE A 715 -12.36 -18.52 18.54
C PHE A 715 -12.13 -18.82 20.02
N GLN A 716 -10.90 -18.72 20.53
CA GLN A 716 -10.63 -18.82 21.95
C GLN A 716 -11.38 -17.74 22.76
N GLU A 717 -11.32 -16.48 22.33
CA GLU A 717 -12.03 -15.37 22.98
C GLU A 717 -13.55 -15.53 22.93
N PHE A 718 -14.07 -16.06 21.83
CA PHE A 718 -15.50 -16.37 21.67
C PHE A 718 -15.96 -17.51 22.56
N LEU A 719 -15.22 -18.63 22.60
CA LEU A 719 -15.54 -19.77 23.45
C LEU A 719 -15.42 -19.41 24.94
N ALA A 720 -14.44 -18.57 25.30
CA ALA A 720 -14.34 -18.01 26.63
C ALA A 720 -15.56 -17.13 26.97
N ALA A 721 -16.04 -16.30 26.04
CA ALA A 721 -17.25 -15.52 26.23
C ALA A 721 -18.51 -16.39 26.32
N HIS A 722 -18.60 -17.47 25.54
CA HIS A 722 -19.71 -18.43 25.59
C HIS A 722 -19.74 -19.18 26.94
N ASN A 723 -18.58 -19.57 27.47
CA ASN A 723 -18.46 -20.12 28.83
C ASN A 723 -19.08 -19.20 29.90
N LEU A 724 -18.81 -17.89 29.80
CA LEU A 724 -19.33 -16.89 30.75
C LEU A 724 -20.86 -16.73 30.68
N VAL A 725 -21.49 -17.03 29.54
CA VAL A 725 -22.96 -17.00 29.43
C VAL A 725 -23.61 -18.06 30.33
N ASN A 726 -22.94 -19.19 30.51
CA ASN A 726 -23.43 -20.28 31.35
C ASN A 726 -23.20 -20.03 32.86
N GLN A 727 -22.48 -18.96 33.22
CA GLN A 727 -22.19 -18.59 34.61
C GLN A 727 -23.23 -17.63 35.18
N SER A 728 -23.30 -17.55 36.50
CA SER A 728 -24.18 -16.58 37.16
C SER A 728 -23.68 -15.14 36.96
N PRO A 729 -24.57 -14.14 36.85
CA PRO A 729 -24.15 -12.74 36.73
C PRO A 729 -23.20 -12.28 37.84
N SER A 730 -23.33 -12.82 39.06
CA SER A 730 -22.43 -12.55 40.19
C SER A 730 -21.01 -13.04 39.96
N GLU A 731 -20.82 -14.24 39.40
CA GLU A 731 -19.48 -14.77 39.11
C GLU A 731 -18.80 -13.97 38.00
N VAL A 732 -19.58 -13.55 37.00
CA VAL A 732 -19.07 -12.63 35.97
C VAL A 732 -18.67 -11.31 36.60
N LEU A 733 -19.43 -10.81 37.59
CA LEU A 733 -19.11 -9.55 38.25
C LEU A 733 -17.74 -9.55 38.95
N ASP A 734 -17.34 -10.68 39.52
CA ASP A 734 -16.04 -10.84 40.18
C ASP A 734 -14.85 -10.75 39.20
N LEU A 735 -15.10 -10.85 37.89
CA LEU A 735 -14.10 -10.78 36.83
C LEU A 735 -13.95 -9.37 36.23
N GLU A 736 -14.58 -8.33 36.80
CA GLU A 736 -14.58 -6.95 36.25
C GLU A 736 -13.16 -6.47 35.92
N GLU A 737 -12.24 -6.52 36.88
CA GLU A 737 -10.89 -6.00 36.72
C GLU A 737 -10.15 -6.73 35.60
N THR A 738 -10.26 -8.06 35.56
CA THR A 738 -9.63 -8.93 34.57
C THR A 738 -10.16 -8.68 33.15
N LEU A 739 -11.49 -8.58 32.98
CA LEU A 739 -12.11 -8.36 31.67
C LEU A 739 -11.96 -6.93 31.14
N MET A 740 -11.76 -5.95 32.03
CA MET A 740 -11.68 -4.53 31.67
C MET A 740 -10.24 -4.03 31.47
N THR A 741 -9.25 -4.67 32.09
CA THR A 741 -7.86 -4.18 32.08
C THR A 741 -6.92 -5.07 31.27
N GLU A 742 -7.19 -6.38 31.17
CA GLU A 742 -6.30 -7.28 30.45
C GLU A 742 -6.47 -7.16 28.94
N ARG A 743 -5.35 -6.98 28.24
CA ARG A 743 -5.37 -6.95 26.77
C ARG A 743 -5.70 -8.30 26.17
N HIS A 744 -5.48 -9.38 26.94
CA HIS A 744 -5.72 -10.73 26.45
C HIS A 744 -7.21 -11.05 26.31
N THR A 745 -8.08 -10.36 27.06
CA THR A 745 -9.52 -10.57 27.10
C THR A 745 -10.30 -9.52 26.29
N ALA A 746 -9.62 -8.73 25.45
CA ALA A 746 -10.17 -7.52 24.82
C ALA A 746 -11.48 -7.74 24.02
N ASN A 747 -11.66 -8.91 23.39
CA ASN A 747 -12.90 -9.23 22.67
C ASN A 747 -13.90 -10.05 23.50
N VAL A 748 -13.51 -10.60 24.66
CA VAL A 748 -14.36 -11.48 25.48
C VAL A 748 -15.60 -10.73 25.95
N LEU A 749 -15.42 -9.54 26.54
CA LEU A 749 -16.55 -8.75 27.05
C LEU A 749 -17.50 -8.26 25.94
N PRO A 750 -17.02 -7.68 24.81
CA PRO A 750 -17.89 -7.39 23.67
C PRO A 750 -18.66 -8.61 23.14
N LEU A 751 -17.99 -9.77 23.01
CA LEU A 751 -18.61 -11.01 22.55
C LEU A 751 -19.65 -11.51 23.54
N TYR A 752 -19.36 -11.48 24.84
CA TYR A 752 -20.29 -11.83 25.90
C TYR A 752 -21.55 -10.96 25.87
N CYS A 753 -21.41 -9.63 25.75
CA CYS A 753 -22.55 -8.73 25.60
C CYS A 753 -23.37 -9.03 24.34
N GLY A 754 -22.71 -9.33 23.22
CA GLY A 754 -23.37 -9.73 21.98
C GLY A 754 -24.13 -11.05 22.11
N LEU A 755 -23.54 -12.05 22.78
CA LEU A 755 -24.14 -13.37 23.02
C LEU A 755 -25.37 -13.29 23.91
N GLN A 756 -25.31 -12.52 25.01
CA GLN A 756 -26.48 -12.33 25.88
C GLN A 756 -27.69 -11.79 25.09
N ARG A 757 -27.48 -10.89 24.12
CA ARG A 757 -28.54 -10.44 23.21
C ARG A 757 -28.99 -11.54 22.25
N VAL A 758 -28.06 -12.23 21.61
CA VAL A 758 -28.37 -13.29 20.62
C VAL A 758 -29.19 -14.41 21.25
N LEU A 759 -28.93 -14.73 22.53
CA LEU A 759 -29.59 -15.77 23.30
C LEU A 759 -30.85 -15.29 24.04
N GLY A 760 -31.22 -14.00 23.92
CA GLY A 760 -32.45 -13.45 24.51
C GLY A 760 -32.37 -13.02 25.97
N ASN A 761 -31.18 -12.99 26.56
CA ASN A 761 -30.91 -12.67 27.97
C ASN A 761 -30.58 -11.18 28.19
N GLU A 762 -31.28 -10.26 27.50
CA GLU A 762 -30.94 -8.82 27.50
C GLU A 762 -31.00 -8.18 28.90
N GLU A 763 -31.78 -8.74 29.83
CA GLU A 763 -31.86 -8.27 31.22
C GLU A 763 -30.50 -8.27 31.93
N THR A 764 -29.63 -9.22 31.59
CA THR A 764 -28.26 -9.33 32.16
C THR A 764 -27.36 -8.17 31.74
N LEU A 765 -27.65 -7.50 30.61
CA LEU A 765 -26.90 -6.34 30.15
C LEU A 765 -27.05 -5.14 31.09
N GLY A 766 -28.14 -5.07 31.84
CA GLY A 766 -28.36 -4.06 32.88
C GLY A 766 -27.33 -4.16 34.01
N VAL A 767 -26.83 -5.36 34.30
CA VAL A 767 -25.81 -5.61 35.34
C VAL A 767 -24.42 -5.14 34.91
N ILE A 768 -24.11 -5.23 33.61
CA ILE A 768 -22.80 -4.87 33.03
C ILE A 768 -22.73 -3.38 32.67
N SER A 769 -23.87 -2.74 32.40
CA SER A 769 -23.93 -1.33 32.00
C SER A 769 -23.21 -0.36 32.96
N PRO A 770 -23.28 -0.52 34.30
CA PRO A 770 -22.48 0.25 35.25
C PRO A 770 -20.96 0.19 35.02
N TRP A 771 -20.41 -0.95 34.59
CA TRP A 771 -18.98 -1.08 34.27
C TRP A 771 -18.58 -0.21 33.09
N MET A 772 -19.39 -0.24 32.02
CA MET A 772 -19.18 0.57 30.83
C MET A 772 -19.25 2.07 31.16
N VAL A 773 -20.25 2.48 31.95
CA VAL A 773 -20.40 3.86 32.41
C VAL A 773 -19.18 4.30 33.24
N THR A 774 -18.72 3.45 34.14
CA THR A 774 -17.55 3.72 34.98
C THR A 774 -16.29 3.84 34.14
N HIS A 775 -16.08 2.95 33.17
CA HIS A 775 -14.95 3.01 32.24
C HIS A 775 -14.96 4.26 31.36
N VAL A 776 -16.13 4.66 30.86
CA VAL A 776 -16.30 5.91 30.09
C VAL A 776 -15.92 7.12 30.96
N ARG A 777 -16.41 7.20 32.20
CA ARG A 777 -16.12 8.31 33.13
C ARG A 777 -14.64 8.41 33.50
N HIS A 778 -13.98 7.29 33.80
CA HIS A 778 -12.54 7.27 34.10
C HIS A 778 -11.71 7.79 32.92
N ASN A 779 -12.03 7.37 31.69
CA ASN A 779 -11.33 7.80 30.49
C ASN A 779 -11.58 9.28 30.11
N GLN A 780 -12.70 9.87 30.54
CA GLN A 780 -12.99 11.30 30.38
C GLN A 780 -12.13 12.18 31.29
N GLN A 781 -12.00 11.80 32.57
CA GLN A 781 -11.27 12.61 33.56
C GLN A 781 -9.76 12.71 33.25
N ALA A 782 -9.17 11.65 32.67
CA ALA A 782 -7.75 11.64 32.31
C ALA A 782 -7.37 12.58 31.15
N GLN A 783 -8.34 13.05 30.35
CA GLN A 783 -8.08 13.80 29.12
C GLN A 783 -8.38 15.31 29.22
N SER A 784 -9.15 15.75 30.22
CA SER A 784 -9.50 17.17 30.43
C SER A 784 -8.31 18.06 30.84
N LEU A 785 -7.19 17.45 31.28
CA LEU A 785 -6.01 18.16 31.77
C LEU A 785 -5.08 18.73 30.67
N ASN A 786 -5.34 18.49 29.37
CA ASN A 786 -4.35 18.69 28.31
C ASN A 786 -4.78 19.50 27.06
N SER A 787 -5.93 20.18 27.02
CA SER A 787 -6.36 20.94 25.83
C SER A 787 -6.01 22.44 25.90
N LYS A 788 -4.82 22.82 25.39
CA LYS A 788 -4.43 24.23 25.17
C LYS A 788 -4.47 24.68 23.70
N ASP A 789 -4.81 23.80 22.76
CA ASP A 789 -4.71 24.10 21.34
C ASP A 789 -6.10 24.18 20.68
N PHE A 790 -6.69 25.39 20.66
CA PHE A 790 -7.28 26.01 19.47
C PHE A 790 -7.83 27.42 19.81
N ILE A 791 -7.50 28.37 18.95
CA ILE A 791 -8.02 29.74 18.97
C ILE A 791 -9.40 29.73 18.29
N MET A 792 -10.34 30.48 18.88
CA MET A 792 -11.79 30.55 18.64
C MET A 792 -12.61 29.43 19.30
N ASP A 793 -13.19 29.77 20.46
CA ASP A 793 -14.17 29.03 21.27
C ASP A 793 -13.68 27.83 22.11
N ALA A 794 -12.66 28.05 22.94
CA ALA A 794 -12.56 27.31 24.21
C ALA A 794 -13.65 27.82 25.17
N ARG A 795 -14.86 27.24 25.12
CA ARG A 795 -15.76 27.31 26.28
C ARG A 795 -15.17 26.40 27.37
N PRO A 796 -14.81 26.93 28.56
CA PRO A 796 -14.37 26.10 29.67
C PRO A 796 -15.50 25.13 30.05
N GLY A 797 -15.21 23.81 30.11
CA GLY A 797 -16.13 22.83 30.72
C GLY A 797 -16.73 21.74 29.81
N LYS A 798 -16.35 21.60 28.54
CA LYS A 798 -16.79 20.44 27.73
C LYS A 798 -15.88 19.22 27.96
N MET A 799 -16.47 18.08 28.30
CA MET A 799 -15.76 16.80 28.45
C MET A 799 -15.42 16.23 27.07
N GLU A 800 -14.12 16.04 26.80
CA GLU A 800 -13.58 15.49 25.55
C GLU A 800 -13.05 14.07 25.78
N ALA A 801 -13.28 13.15 24.83
CA ALA A 801 -12.56 11.87 24.81
C ALA A 801 -12.09 11.47 23.40
N ARG A 802 -10.94 10.79 23.36
CA ARG A 802 -10.44 10.08 22.18
C ARG A 802 -11.21 8.79 21.95
N ILE A 803 -11.48 8.47 20.69
CA ILE A 803 -12.14 7.21 20.32
C ILE A 803 -11.38 5.99 20.79
N SER A 804 -10.05 5.99 20.73
CA SER A 804 -9.26 4.84 21.18
C SER A 804 -9.55 4.48 22.64
N ALA A 805 -9.85 5.47 23.49
CA ALA A 805 -10.21 5.27 24.90
C ALA A 805 -11.67 4.83 25.09
N LEU A 806 -12.50 4.96 24.06
CA LEU A 806 -13.90 4.52 24.03
C LEU A 806 -14.07 3.24 23.21
N SER A 807 -12.97 2.60 22.78
CA SER A 807 -12.99 1.41 21.92
C SER A 807 -13.92 0.32 22.47
N LEU A 808 -13.70 -0.09 23.73
CA LEU A 808 -14.44 -1.13 24.41
C LEU A 808 -15.95 -0.85 24.51
N PRO A 809 -16.41 0.28 25.09
CA PRO A 809 -17.85 0.55 25.18
C PRO A 809 -18.50 0.70 23.80
N LEU A 810 -17.81 1.26 22.80
CA LEU A 810 -18.33 1.35 21.43
C LEU A 810 -18.47 -0.03 20.78
N THR A 811 -17.51 -0.94 20.98
CA THR A 811 -17.63 -2.32 20.50
C THR A 811 -18.76 -3.08 21.20
N CYS A 812 -18.96 -2.88 22.51
CA CYS A 812 -20.09 -3.49 23.22
C CYS A 812 -21.43 -2.99 22.66
N ILE A 813 -21.59 -1.67 22.45
CA ILE A 813 -22.80 -1.09 21.82
C ILE A 813 -23.06 -1.69 20.44
N GLN A 814 -21.99 -1.92 19.67
CA GLN A 814 -22.06 -2.57 18.37
C GLN A 814 -22.55 -4.01 18.47
N GLU A 815 -21.97 -4.81 19.37
CA GLU A 815 -22.35 -6.22 19.56
C GLU A 815 -23.78 -6.38 20.09
N THR A 816 -24.20 -5.50 21.00
CA THR A 816 -25.58 -5.46 21.52
C THR A 816 -26.56 -4.77 20.58
N GLN A 817 -26.15 -4.31 19.41
CA GLN A 817 -27.03 -3.64 18.44
C GLN A 817 -27.85 -2.48 19.03
N GLY A 818 -27.30 -1.80 20.04
CA GLY A 818 -27.99 -0.70 20.74
C GLY A 818 -28.79 -1.08 22.00
N ALA A 819 -28.94 -2.35 22.38
CA ALA A 819 -29.70 -2.72 23.60
C ALA A 819 -29.10 -2.12 24.89
N MET A 820 -27.77 -2.04 24.99
CA MET A 820 -27.06 -1.39 26.12
C MET A 820 -26.94 0.14 25.96
N ALA A 821 -27.42 0.71 24.85
CA ALA A 821 -27.08 2.08 24.46
C ALA A 821 -27.62 3.12 25.45
N GLU A 822 -28.84 2.99 25.98
CA GLU A 822 -29.46 4.08 26.75
C GLU A 822 -28.60 4.55 27.94
N GLN A 823 -28.15 3.63 28.80
CA GLN A 823 -27.35 3.99 29.98
C GLN A 823 -25.94 4.45 29.61
N VAL A 824 -25.31 3.79 28.64
CA VAL A 824 -23.92 4.07 28.23
C VAL A 824 -23.83 5.37 27.42
N THR A 825 -24.80 5.64 26.53
CA THR A 825 -24.86 6.86 25.70
C THR A 825 -25.07 8.12 26.53
N GLN A 826 -25.82 8.05 27.64
CA GLN A 826 -25.95 9.17 28.57
C GLN A 826 -24.63 9.52 29.27
N ALA A 827 -23.74 8.54 29.44
CA ALA A 827 -22.42 8.73 30.03
C ALA A 827 -21.37 9.20 29.01
N MET A 828 -21.63 9.08 27.70
CA MET A 828 -20.69 9.46 26.63
C MET A 828 -20.36 10.96 26.65
N PRO A 829 -19.13 11.34 26.24
CA PRO A 829 -18.70 12.73 26.25
C PRO A 829 -19.42 13.57 25.20
N SER A 830 -19.47 14.88 25.42
CA SER A 830 -20.09 15.80 24.46
C SER A 830 -19.22 16.09 23.24
N ARG A 831 -17.92 15.79 23.31
CA ARG A 831 -16.97 15.89 22.21
C ARG A 831 -16.16 14.60 22.05
N ILE A 832 -16.17 14.04 20.83
CA ILE A 832 -15.34 12.89 20.45
C ILE A 832 -14.33 13.28 19.38
N VAL A 833 -13.07 12.88 19.57
CA VAL A 833 -11.98 13.20 18.65
C VAL A 833 -11.31 11.93 18.13
N MET A 834 -11.22 11.81 16.80
CA MET A 834 -10.33 10.88 16.09
C MET A 834 -8.99 11.58 15.87
N LYS A 835 -7.87 11.07 16.42
CA LYS A 835 -6.55 11.68 16.19
C LYS A 835 -5.84 11.09 14.98
N ARG A 836 -4.98 11.91 14.35
CA ARG A 836 -4.18 11.52 13.18
C ARG A 836 -3.31 10.29 13.51
N GLY A 837 -3.39 9.28 12.64
CA GLY A 837 -2.60 8.05 12.74
C GLY A 837 -3.13 7.00 13.73
N GLU A 838 -4.29 7.23 14.35
CA GLU A 838 -5.03 6.18 15.04
C GLU A 838 -5.73 5.29 14.00
N VAL A 839 -5.62 3.97 14.16
CA VAL A 839 -6.32 2.99 13.35
C VAL A 839 -7.37 2.35 14.22
N HIS A 840 -8.63 2.47 13.82
CA HIS A 840 -9.76 1.95 14.57
C HIS A 840 -10.30 0.69 13.91
N HIS A 841 -10.73 -0.26 14.74
CA HIS A 841 -11.43 -1.44 14.27
C HIS A 841 -12.78 -1.05 13.65
N SER A 842 -13.22 -1.80 12.64
CA SER A 842 -14.52 -1.61 11.99
C SER A 842 -15.66 -1.61 13.01
N SER A 843 -15.62 -2.51 14.00
CA SER A 843 -16.61 -2.57 15.08
C SER A 843 -16.67 -1.30 15.93
N THR A 844 -15.53 -0.67 16.23
CA THR A 844 -15.50 0.61 16.97
C THR A 844 -16.18 1.72 16.20
N LEU A 845 -15.89 1.83 14.90
CA LEU A 845 -16.49 2.84 14.03
C LEU A 845 -17.99 2.59 13.81
N LEU A 846 -18.43 1.33 13.68
CA LEU A 846 -19.86 0.98 13.65
C LEU A 846 -20.57 1.29 14.98
N GLY A 847 -19.88 1.11 16.11
CA GLY A 847 -20.36 1.53 17.43
C GLY A 847 -20.62 3.05 17.50
N ILE A 848 -19.76 3.86 16.88
CA ILE A 848 -19.96 5.31 16.78
C ILE A 848 -21.16 5.65 15.90
N THR A 849 -21.30 4.97 14.75
CA THR A 849 -22.49 5.12 13.90
C THR A 849 -23.77 4.89 14.70
N ARG A 850 -23.81 3.86 15.56
CA ARG A 850 -24.96 3.61 16.46
C ARG A 850 -25.12 4.68 17.55
N LEU A 851 -24.03 5.13 18.16
CA LEU A 851 -24.05 6.22 19.14
C LEU A 851 -24.61 7.54 18.55
N LEU A 852 -24.35 7.79 17.27
CA LEU A 852 -24.84 8.97 16.55
C LEU A 852 -26.35 8.92 16.27
N GLU A 853 -26.91 7.72 16.08
CA GLU A 853 -28.34 7.48 15.86
C GLU A 853 -29.14 7.35 17.16
N ALA A 854 -28.49 7.30 18.33
CA ALA A 854 -29.17 7.13 19.62
C ALA A 854 -29.80 8.44 20.15
N ASP A 855 -31.09 8.40 20.49
CA ASP A 855 -31.91 9.55 20.93
C ASP A 855 -31.46 10.23 22.23
N HIS A 856 -30.70 9.52 23.07
CA HIS A 856 -30.23 10.02 24.37
C HIS A 856 -28.74 10.40 24.37
N SER A 857 -28.12 10.46 23.20
CA SER A 857 -26.71 10.80 23.05
C SER A 857 -26.43 12.27 23.40
N ARG A 858 -25.40 12.51 24.21
CA ARG A 858 -24.93 13.88 24.54
C ARG A 858 -23.89 14.40 23.55
N LEU A 859 -23.57 13.63 22.51
CA LEU A 859 -22.54 13.97 21.54
C LEU A 859 -22.96 15.17 20.70
N ALA A 860 -22.34 16.31 20.96
CA ALA A 860 -22.61 17.56 20.25
C ALA A 860 -21.53 17.89 19.20
N GLU A 861 -20.31 17.39 19.41
CA GLU A 861 -19.14 17.71 18.59
C GLU A 861 -18.38 16.44 18.20
N ILE A 862 -18.05 16.32 16.91
CA ILE A 862 -17.25 15.19 16.42
C ILE A 862 -16.13 15.69 15.50
N GLU A 863 -14.91 15.22 15.78
CA GLU A 863 -13.74 15.42 14.92
C GLU A 863 -13.33 14.09 14.28
N LEU A 864 -13.37 14.04 12.94
CA LEU A 864 -13.09 12.86 12.12
C LEU A 864 -11.80 13.00 11.30
N GLN A 865 -11.07 11.90 11.12
CA GLN A 865 -9.90 11.80 10.24
C GLN A 865 -10.24 10.95 9.01
N LEU A 866 -10.42 11.60 7.87
CA LEU A 866 -10.69 10.99 6.56
C LEU A 866 -9.36 10.80 5.80
N ASN A 867 -8.60 9.76 6.16
CA ASN A 867 -7.24 9.48 5.62
C ASN A 867 -7.27 8.53 4.40
N HIS A 868 -6.15 8.29 3.70
CA HIS A 868 -6.08 7.38 2.54
C HIS A 868 -6.42 5.90 2.85
N LEU A 869 -6.42 5.49 4.13
CA LEU A 869 -7.01 4.22 4.60
C LEU A 869 -8.51 4.10 4.27
N ALA A 870 -9.14 5.24 4.01
CA ALA A 870 -10.57 5.36 3.87
C ALA A 870 -11.08 5.11 2.45
N ASP A 871 -10.27 4.64 1.50
CA ASP A 871 -10.82 3.95 0.32
C ASP A 871 -11.32 2.56 0.70
N TYR A 872 -10.58 1.84 1.54
CA TYR A 872 -11.00 0.55 2.09
C TYR A 872 -12.16 0.71 3.08
N GLN A 873 -12.05 1.68 3.99
CA GLN A 873 -13.12 2.01 4.95
C GLN A 873 -14.16 2.99 4.37
N ARG A 874 -14.14 3.27 3.06
CA ARG A 874 -15.08 4.22 2.42
C ARG A 874 -16.53 3.89 2.75
N PRO A 875 -17.00 2.63 2.63
CA PRO A 875 -18.39 2.30 2.93
C PRO A 875 -18.75 2.67 4.38
N LEU A 876 -17.84 2.39 5.32
CA LEU A 876 -18.02 2.65 6.75
C LEU A 876 -18.11 4.15 7.07
N PHE A 877 -17.25 4.97 6.46
CA PHE A 877 -17.36 6.43 6.59
C PHE A 877 -18.66 6.95 5.98
N LEU A 878 -19.12 6.41 4.85
CA LEU A 878 -20.41 6.80 4.28
C LEU A 878 -21.59 6.35 5.14
N GLN A 879 -21.51 5.21 5.83
CA GLN A 879 -22.50 4.83 6.83
C GLN A 879 -22.53 5.77 8.03
N MET A 880 -21.35 6.16 8.53
CA MET A 880 -21.26 7.16 9.59
C MET A 880 -21.81 8.52 9.13
N ALA A 881 -21.61 8.88 7.86
CA ALA A 881 -22.24 10.07 7.26
C ALA A 881 -23.78 9.98 7.24
N LEU A 882 -24.34 8.79 6.93
CA LEU A 882 -25.78 8.55 7.00
C LEU A 882 -26.32 8.64 8.44
N ALA A 883 -25.57 8.16 9.44
CA ALA A 883 -25.92 8.32 10.85
C ALA A 883 -25.86 9.80 11.27
N LEU A 884 -24.81 10.53 10.92
CA LEU A 884 -24.70 11.98 11.18
C LEU A 884 -25.84 12.77 10.54
N ARG A 885 -26.25 12.39 9.33
CA ARG A 885 -27.39 12.99 8.64
C ARG A 885 -28.67 12.89 9.46
N ARG A 886 -28.90 11.75 10.14
CA ARG A 886 -30.08 11.46 10.96
C ARG A 886 -29.95 11.95 12.41
N SER A 887 -28.73 12.22 12.87
CA SER A 887 -28.45 12.59 14.26
C SER A 887 -29.09 13.94 14.62
N PRO A 888 -29.91 14.00 15.70
CA PRO A 888 -30.50 15.25 16.17
C PRO A 888 -29.58 16.05 17.12
N HIS A 889 -28.41 15.52 17.49
CA HIS A 889 -27.59 16.07 18.57
C HIS A 889 -26.30 16.76 18.08
N VAL A 890 -25.70 16.29 16.99
CA VAL A 890 -24.40 16.79 16.53
C VAL A 890 -24.56 18.14 15.83
N THR A 891 -24.02 19.18 16.44
CA THR A 891 -24.09 20.57 15.93
C THR A 891 -22.78 21.05 15.33
N CYS A 892 -21.65 20.44 15.72
CA CYS A 892 -20.32 20.77 15.25
C CYS A 892 -19.63 19.56 14.63
N LEU A 893 -19.20 19.70 13.37
CA LEU A 893 -18.49 18.67 12.63
C LEU A 893 -17.13 19.20 12.17
N LYS A 894 -16.06 18.52 12.58
CA LYS A 894 -14.70 18.78 12.08
C LYS A 894 -14.20 17.58 11.29
N LEU A 895 -13.81 17.80 10.03
CA LEU A 895 -13.22 16.80 9.15
C LEU A 895 -11.79 17.20 8.83
N CYS A 896 -10.83 16.40 9.27
CA CYS A 896 -9.47 16.43 8.77
C CYS A 896 -9.39 15.41 7.63
N TRP A 897 -8.86 15.79 6.46
CA TRP A 897 -8.89 14.92 5.29
C TRP A 897 -7.57 14.90 4.53
N THR A 898 -7.25 13.76 3.93
CA THR A 898 -6.16 13.62 2.95
C THR A 898 -6.69 13.24 1.56
N ASN A 899 -7.92 12.69 1.49
CA ASN A 899 -8.59 12.31 0.25
C ASN A 899 -9.82 13.20 0.01
N ALA A 900 -9.75 14.06 -1.00
CA ALA A 900 -10.80 15.00 -1.35
C ALA A 900 -12.06 14.30 -1.91
N ASP A 901 -11.94 13.20 -2.64
CA ASP A 901 -13.11 12.47 -3.16
C ASP A 901 -13.95 11.89 -2.01
N LEU A 902 -13.31 11.30 -1.00
CA LEU A 902 -14.03 10.81 0.17
C LEU A 902 -14.66 11.95 0.96
N MET A 903 -13.90 13.02 1.23
CA MET A 903 -14.41 14.18 1.98
C MET A 903 -15.66 14.76 1.32
N THR A 904 -15.65 14.95 0.00
CA THR A 904 -16.80 15.51 -0.72
C THR A 904 -17.99 14.56 -0.74
N SER A 905 -17.75 13.25 -0.93
CA SER A 905 -18.80 12.22 -0.89
C SER A 905 -19.43 12.11 0.50
N PHE A 906 -18.62 12.26 1.55
CA PHE A 906 -19.06 12.31 2.94
C PHE A 906 -19.94 13.53 3.19
N LEU A 907 -19.50 14.73 2.79
CA LEU A 907 -20.28 15.96 2.93
C LEU A 907 -21.60 15.91 2.17
N ALA A 908 -21.60 15.44 0.92
CA ALA A 908 -22.81 15.30 0.11
C ALA A 908 -23.84 14.35 0.78
N THR A 909 -23.35 13.34 1.48
CA THR A 909 -24.17 12.36 2.21
C THR A 909 -24.72 12.94 3.52
N VAL A 910 -23.86 13.58 4.33
CA VAL A 910 -24.24 14.20 5.61
C VAL A 910 -25.29 15.28 5.39
N PHE A 911 -25.05 16.21 4.47
CA PHE A 911 -25.87 17.42 4.38
C PHE A 911 -27.20 17.22 3.67
N LYS A 912 -27.44 16.08 3.00
CA LYS A 912 -28.69 15.82 2.28
C LYS A 912 -29.92 15.86 3.22
N GLY A 913 -30.52 17.02 3.44
CA GLY A 913 -31.63 17.20 4.38
C GLY A 913 -31.23 17.27 5.86
N ASN A 914 -29.94 17.50 6.19
CA ASN A 914 -29.54 17.80 7.57
C ASN A 914 -29.83 19.27 7.90
N GLN A 915 -30.38 19.52 9.08
CA GLN A 915 -30.74 20.87 9.56
C GLN A 915 -30.16 21.18 10.95
N VAL A 916 -29.26 20.33 11.46
CA VAL A 916 -28.77 20.38 12.84
C VAL A 916 -27.34 20.91 12.90
N ILE A 917 -26.48 20.47 11.97
CA ILE A 917 -25.08 20.88 11.93
C ILE A 917 -25.01 22.36 11.53
N SER A 918 -24.50 23.19 12.43
CA SER A 918 -24.36 24.64 12.25
C SER A 918 -22.90 25.09 12.15
N GLN A 919 -21.96 24.26 12.59
CA GLN A 919 -20.53 24.53 12.53
C GLN A 919 -19.81 23.42 11.76
N LEU A 920 -19.07 23.80 10.71
CA LEU A 920 -18.29 22.89 9.88
C LEU A 920 -16.84 23.35 9.76
N SER A 921 -15.90 22.50 10.14
CA SER A 921 -14.47 22.73 9.96
C SER A 921 -13.88 21.65 9.06
N LEU A 922 -13.20 22.07 8.00
CA LEU A 922 -12.55 21.21 7.01
C LEU A 922 -11.06 21.56 6.99
N VAL A 923 -10.22 20.59 7.30
CA VAL A 923 -8.76 20.78 7.41
C VAL A 923 -8.06 19.85 6.43
N ASP A 924 -7.40 20.43 5.44
CA ASP A 924 -6.56 19.67 4.52
C ASP A 924 -5.27 19.22 5.22
N GLN A 925 -4.97 17.93 5.14
CA GLN A 925 -3.74 17.31 5.63
C GLN A 925 -2.98 16.57 4.53
N SER A 926 -3.41 16.71 3.27
CA SER A 926 -2.73 16.14 2.11
C SER A 926 -1.33 16.72 1.96
N THR A 927 -0.37 15.86 1.62
CA THR A 927 1.02 16.24 1.35
C THR A 927 1.28 16.45 -0.14
N GLU A 928 0.35 16.04 -1.01
CA GLU A 928 0.46 16.09 -2.45
C GLU A 928 -0.68 16.94 -3.03
N THR A 929 -0.38 17.79 -4.01
CA THR A 929 -1.39 18.62 -4.67
C THR A 929 -2.13 17.79 -5.72
N THR A 930 -3.43 17.61 -5.53
CA THR A 930 -4.31 17.01 -6.56
C THR A 930 -4.67 18.08 -7.59
N ASP A 931 -3.92 18.23 -8.68
CA ASP A 931 -4.11 19.33 -9.63
C ASP A 931 -5.47 19.30 -10.39
N HIS A 932 -6.26 18.23 -10.26
CA HIS A 932 -7.52 18.05 -11.01
C HIS A 932 -8.71 17.69 -10.12
N ILE A 933 -9.79 18.45 -10.26
CA ILE A 933 -11.11 18.13 -9.70
C ILE A 933 -11.86 17.22 -10.67
N THR A 934 -12.28 16.05 -10.19
CA THR A 934 -13.16 15.15 -10.94
C THR A 934 -14.59 15.71 -11.00
N ALA A 935 -15.34 15.38 -12.06
CA ALA A 935 -16.74 15.80 -12.19
C ALA A 935 -17.60 15.32 -10.99
N THR A 936 -17.28 14.16 -10.43
CA THR A 936 -17.91 13.60 -9.23
C THR A 936 -17.64 14.45 -7.98
N LEU A 937 -16.38 14.85 -7.75
CA LEU A 937 -16.00 15.71 -6.63
C LEU A 937 -16.72 17.06 -6.71
N TRP A 938 -16.76 17.66 -7.91
CA TRP A 938 -17.49 18.90 -8.14
C TRP A 938 -18.99 18.77 -7.87
N SER A 939 -19.63 17.73 -8.42
CA SER A 939 -21.06 17.47 -8.21
C SER A 939 -21.39 17.25 -6.72
N ASN A 940 -20.52 16.53 -6.00
CA ASN A 940 -20.67 16.29 -4.57
C ASN A 940 -20.56 17.60 -3.77
N LEU A 941 -19.59 18.48 -4.08
CA LEU A 941 -19.47 19.78 -3.42
C LEU A 941 -20.66 20.69 -3.71
N GLN A 942 -21.12 20.72 -4.96
CA GLN A 942 -22.31 21.50 -5.34
C GLN A 942 -23.53 21.00 -4.56
N SER A 943 -23.74 19.69 -4.50
CA SER A 943 -24.83 19.06 -3.74
C SER A 943 -24.72 19.38 -2.25
N ALA A 944 -23.52 19.25 -1.67
CA ALA A 944 -23.30 19.54 -0.26
C ALA A 944 -23.57 21.03 0.05
N GLY A 945 -23.00 21.95 -0.73
CA GLY A 945 -23.21 23.39 -0.58
C GLY A 945 -24.67 23.83 -0.71
N ALA A 946 -25.42 23.23 -1.64
CA ALA A 946 -26.85 23.50 -1.81
C ALA A 946 -27.70 23.06 -0.60
N ASN A 947 -27.22 22.09 0.19
CA ASN A 947 -27.94 21.56 1.34
C ASN A 947 -27.41 22.05 2.71
N MET A 948 -26.31 22.82 2.75
CA MET A 948 -25.71 23.38 3.98
C MET A 948 -26.52 24.56 4.58
N THR A 949 -27.85 24.53 4.53
CA THR A 949 -28.71 25.69 4.89
C THR A 949 -28.65 26.10 6.37
N ALA A 950 -28.34 25.16 7.26
CA ALA A 950 -28.21 25.41 8.70
C ALA A 950 -26.81 25.91 9.12
N ILE A 951 -25.81 25.85 8.23
CA ILE A 951 -24.45 26.27 8.55
C ILE A 951 -24.40 27.78 8.79
N ARG A 952 -23.75 28.15 9.91
CA ARG A 952 -23.45 29.51 10.35
C ARG A 952 -21.94 29.76 10.46
N SER A 953 -21.15 28.72 10.71
CA SER A 953 -19.69 28.80 10.74
C SER A 953 -19.06 27.76 9.81
N LEU A 954 -18.19 28.21 8.90
CA LEU A 954 -17.43 27.40 7.95
C LEU A 954 -15.95 27.73 8.02
N ALA A 955 -15.11 26.76 8.37
CA ALA A 955 -13.66 26.85 8.22
C ALA A 955 -13.19 25.85 7.15
N PHE A 956 -12.42 26.31 6.17
CA PHE A 956 -11.78 25.47 5.16
C PHE A 956 -10.31 25.87 5.08
N THR A 957 -9.42 25.07 5.67
CA THR A 957 -8.05 25.51 5.98
C THR A 957 -6.98 24.61 5.37
N ARG A 958 -5.78 25.16 5.19
CA ARG A 958 -4.55 24.47 4.71
C ARG A 958 -4.59 23.93 3.28
N CYS A 959 -5.66 24.22 2.53
CA CYS A 959 -5.83 23.69 1.19
C CYS A 959 -4.99 24.46 0.18
N THR A 960 -4.07 23.75 -0.47
CA THR A 960 -3.20 24.31 -1.52
C THR A 960 -3.77 24.15 -2.94
N ASN A 961 -4.84 23.36 -3.09
CA ASN A 961 -5.53 23.12 -4.36
C ASN A 961 -6.46 24.30 -4.72
N LEU A 962 -6.04 25.12 -5.67
CA LEU A 962 -6.74 26.32 -6.12
C LEU A 962 -8.16 26.03 -6.61
N ALA A 963 -8.33 24.97 -7.42
CA ALA A 963 -9.64 24.62 -7.96
C ALA A 963 -10.61 24.22 -6.83
N LEU A 964 -10.10 23.53 -5.80
CA LEU A 964 -10.92 23.04 -4.70
C LEU A 964 -11.38 24.19 -3.81
N VAL A 965 -10.45 25.09 -3.45
CA VAL A 965 -10.75 26.33 -2.73
C VAL A 965 -11.80 27.15 -3.48
N THR A 966 -11.59 27.37 -4.79
CA THR A 966 -12.54 28.11 -5.64
C THR A 966 -13.91 27.45 -5.70
N SER A 967 -13.98 26.12 -5.77
CA SER A 967 -15.24 25.38 -5.75
C SER A 967 -15.98 25.52 -4.41
N VAL A 968 -15.28 25.40 -3.28
CA VAL A 968 -15.87 25.58 -1.94
C VAL A 968 -16.42 27.00 -1.78
N ILE A 969 -15.65 28.02 -2.14
CA ILE A 969 -16.09 29.43 -2.09
C ILE A 969 -17.33 29.65 -2.96
N ARG A 970 -17.38 29.07 -4.16
CA ARG A 970 -18.50 29.23 -5.09
C ARG A 970 -19.80 28.63 -4.54
N HIS A 971 -19.72 27.47 -3.90
CA HIS A 971 -20.89 26.70 -3.46
C HIS A 971 -21.29 26.92 -2.00
N MET A 972 -20.51 27.66 -1.21
CA MET A 972 -20.88 27.95 0.17
C MET A 972 -22.18 28.79 0.26
N PRO A 973 -23.08 28.51 1.23
CA PRO A 973 -24.34 29.24 1.38
C PRO A 973 -24.13 30.69 1.85
N ASN A 974 -25.05 31.59 1.49
CA ASN A 974 -25.00 33.00 1.90
C ASN A 974 -25.47 33.21 3.36
N THR A 975 -25.90 32.15 4.04
CA THR A 975 -26.34 32.17 5.45
C THR A 975 -25.18 32.11 6.46
N ILE A 976 -23.93 32.00 5.98
CA ILE A 976 -22.76 31.86 6.83
C ILE A 976 -22.43 33.20 7.49
N GLU A 977 -22.25 33.18 8.80
CA GLU A 977 -21.87 34.32 9.64
C GLU A 977 -20.35 34.36 9.85
N HIS A 978 -19.71 33.21 9.92
CA HIS A 978 -18.27 33.08 10.18
C HIS A 978 -17.59 32.23 9.12
N VAL A 979 -16.62 32.79 8.40
CA VAL A 979 -15.83 32.09 7.37
C VAL A 979 -14.33 32.19 7.67
N SER A 980 -13.62 31.06 7.57
CA SER A 980 -12.14 31.01 7.58
C SER A 980 -11.61 30.24 6.37
N PHE A 981 -10.63 30.82 5.68
CA PHE A 981 -9.82 30.17 4.65
C PHE A 981 -8.33 30.12 5.02
N ASP A 982 -8.02 30.07 6.32
CA ASP A 982 -6.65 30.21 6.82
C ASP A 982 -5.70 29.16 6.21
N GLU A 983 -4.45 29.56 5.97
CA GLU A 983 -3.39 28.75 5.36
C GLU A 983 -3.74 28.20 3.95
N CYS A 984 -4.77 28.71 3.26
CA CYS A 984 -5.12 28.29 1.90
C CYS A 984 -4.38 29.08 0.81
N HIS A 985 -4.43 28.57 -0.42
CA HIS A 985 -4.04 29.32 -1.62
C HIS A 985 -5.29 29.76 -2.39
N VAL A 986 -5.39 31.05 -2.71
CA VAL A 986 -6.52 31.63 -3.44
C VAL A 986 -6.01 32.23 -4.74
N ASP A 987 -6.61 31.81 -5.87
CA ASP A 987 -6.35 32.39 -7.19
C ASP A 987 -7.37 33.47 -7.56
N LEU A 988 -7.24 34.03 -8.77
CA LEU A 988 -8.13 35.08 -9.27
C LEU A 988 -9.60 34.64 -9.30
N ALA A 989 -9.87 33.39 -9.69
CA ALA A 989 -11.23 32.87 -9.74
C ALA A 989 -11.82 32.73 -8.33
N GLY A 990 -11.04 32.21 -7.37
CA GLY A 990 -11.42 32.11 -5.96
C GLY A 990 -11.68 33.49 -5.35
N ALA A 991 -10.80 34.46 -5.62
CA ALA A 991 -10.93 35.83 -5.14
C ALA A 991 -12.15 36.56 -5.73
N GLN A 992 -12.49 36.33 -7.00
CA GLN A 992 -13.70 36.86 -7.62
C GLN A 992 -14.98 36.27 -7.01
N ASN A 993 -15.01 34.95 -6.79
CA ASN A 993 -16.15 34.31 -6.14
C ASN A 993 -16.28 34.77 -4.68
N LEU A 994 -15.16 34.93 -3.96
CA LEU A 994 -15.15 35.43 -2.59
C LEU A 994 -15.64 36.88 -2.53
N CYS A 995 -15.21 37.72 -3.47
CA CYS A 995 -15.71 39.10 -3.63
C CYS A 995 -17.24 39.11 -3.76
N ALA A 996 -17.79 38.35 -4.71
CA ALA A 996 -19.24 38.27 -4.90
C ALA A 996 -19.97 37.77 -3.64
N LYS A 997 -19.42 36.75 -2.95
CA LYS A 997 -19.99 36.23 -1.71
C LYS A 997 -19.96 37.23 -0.56
N ILE A 998 -18.92 38.06 -0.47
CA ILE A 998 -18.83 39.13 0.52
C ILE A 998 -19.81 40.26 0.17
N GLU A 999 -19.95 40.62 -1.10
CA GLU A 999 -20.88 41.66 -1.57
C GLU A 999 -22.35 41.28 -1.33
N ASP A 1000 -22.72 40.06 -1.71
CA ASP A 1000 -24.09 39.54 -1.59
C ASP A 1000 -24.41 39.03 -0.17
N GLY A 1001 -23.41 38.87 0.68
CA GLY A 1001 -23.50 38.27 2.01
C GLY A 1001 -24.21 39.17 3.02
N SER A 1002 -25.49 38.87 3.29
CA SER A 1002 -26.28 39.60 4.30
C SER A 1002 -26.06 39.12 5.74
N ALA A 1003 -25.43 37.95 5.94
CA ALA A 1003 -25.18 37.37 7.27
C ALA A 1003 -23.72 37.40 7.72
N LEU A 1004 -22.76 37.59 6.80
CA LEU A 1004 -21.33 37.43 7.09
C LEU A 1004 -20.81 38.48 8.10
N GLU A 1005 -20.41 38.03 9.29
CA GLU A 1005 -19.90 38.88 10.37
C GLU A 1005 -18.39 38.79 10.55
N THR A 1006 -17.78 37.64 10.27
CA THR A 1006 -16.33 37.46 10.41
C THR A 1006 -15.72 36.73 9.23
N LEU A 1007 -14.59 37.24 8.73
CA LEU A 1007 -13.81 36.64 7.66
C LEU A 1007 -12.35 36.51 8.11
N SER A 1008 -11.80 35.30 8.05
CA SER A 1008 -10.39 35.03 8.29
C SER A 1008 -9.70 34.52 7.03
N LEU A 1009 -8.59 35.17 6.69
CA LEU A 1009 -7.70 34.84 5.57
C LEU A 1009 -6.25 34.73 6.07
N ALA A 1010 -6.05 34.33 7.33
CA ALA A 1010 -4.73 34.30 7.95
C ALA A 1010 -3.79 33.36 7.19
N GLN A 1011 -2.57 33.83 6.93
CA GLN A 1011 -1.53 33.11 6.19
C GLN A 1011 -1.96 32.61 4.81
N VAL A 1012 -2.99 33.23 4.21
CA VAL A 1012 -3.42 32.91 2.84
C VAL A 1012 -2.37 33.41 1.85
N LYS A 1013 -2.00 32.56 0.89
CA LYS A 1013 -1.21 32.99 -0.26
C LYS A 1013 -2.15 33.61 -1.30
N ILE A 1014 -2.09 34.93 -1.40
CA ILE A 1014 -2.88 35.73 -2.34
C ILE A 1014 -1.96 36.74 -3.03
N ASN A 1015 -2.06 36.86 -4.35
CA ASN A 1015 -1.29 37.86 -5.09
C ASN A 1015 -1.98 39.24 -5.08
N ARG A 1016 -1.33 40.27 -5.62
CA ARG A 1016 -1.83 41.65 -5.62
C ARG A 1016 -3.19 41.81 -6.34
N ALA A 1017 -3.35 41.19 -7.50
CA ALA A 1017 -4.56 41.32 -8.30
C ALA A 1017 -5.76 40.65 -7.62
N ASP A 1018 -5.51 39.50 -6.99
CA ASP A 1018 -6.51 38.71 -6.29
C ASP A 1018 -6.91 39.41 -4.97
N PHE A 1019 -5.93 39.95 -4.24
CA PHE A 1019 -6.17 40.73 -3.01
C PHE A 1019 -7.05 41.96 -3.28
N LEU A 1020 -6.81 42.65 -4.39
CA LEU A 1020 -7.65 43.77 -4.82
C LEU A 1020 -9.12 43.37 -4.98
N LYS A 1021 -9.39 42.19 -5.56
CA LYS A 1021 -10.77 41.69 -5.69
C LYS A 1021 -11.42 41.46 -4.34
N VAL A 1022 -10.74 40.79 -3.42
CA VAL A 1022 -11.28 40.58 -2.06
C VAL A 1022 -11.57 41.91 -1.35
N MET A 1023 -10.66 42.89 -1.46
CA MET A 1023 -10.85 44.21 -0.85
C MET A 1023 -12.01 45.01 -1.47
N LEU A 1024 -12.29 44.85 -2.76
CA LEU A 1024 -13.47 45.48 -3.39
C LEU A 1024 -14.77 44.95 -2.77
N GLY A 1025 -14.86 43.66 -2.48
CA GLY A 1025 -16.02 43.11 -1.79
C GLY A 1025 -16.16 43.65 -0.36
N ILE A 1026 -15.05 43.69 0.40
CA ILE A 1026 -15.04 44.23 1.76
C ILE A 1026 -15.44 45.71 1.78
N ARG A 1027 -15.03 46.49 0.77
CA ARG A 1027 -15.41 47.89 0.62
C ARG A 1027 -16.93 48.09 0.59
N LEU A 1028 -17.66 47.19 -0.06
CA LEU A 1028 -19.11 47.30 -0.27
C LEU A 1028 -19.94 46.61 0.80
N ASN A 1029 -19.37 45.62 1.49
CA ASN A 1029 -20.05 44.86 2.52
C ASN A 1029 -20.47 45.74 3.72
N ARG A 1030 -21.64 45.44 4.30
CA ARG A 1030 -22.26 46.21 5.38
C ARG A 1030 -22.47 45.42 6.69
N THR A 1031 -22.05 44.15 6.71
CA THR A 1031 -22.37 43.17 7.76
C THR A 1031 -21.12 42.69 8.48
N LEU A 1032 -19.99 42.61 7.78
CA LEU A 1032 -18.70 42.16 8.27
C LEU A 1032 -18.19 43.08 9.38
N LYS A 1033 -17.97 42.49 10.56
CA LYS A 1033 -17.50 43.14 11.79
C LYS A 1033 -16.04 42.83 12.09
N SER A 1034 -15.53 41.67 11.71
CA SER A 1034 -14.13 41.28 11.96
C SER A 1034 -13.46 40.75 10.69
N LEU A 1035 -12.26 41.24 10.41
CA LEU A 1035 -11.42 40.79 9.31
C LEU A 1035 -10.05 40.40 9.86
N ASN A 1036 -9.64 39.15 9.63
CA ASN A 1036 -8.32 38.66 10.01
C ASN A 1036 -7.46 38.45 8.76
N LEU A 1037 -6.35 39.20 8.66
CA LEU A 1037 -5.35 39.12 7.60
C LEU A 1037 -3.95 38.76 8.17
N GLN A 1038 -3.91 38.12 9.35
CA GLN A 1038 -2.67 37.78 10.04
C GLN A 1038 -1.71 37.01 9.12
N GLY A 1039 -0.44 37.36 9.10
CA GLY A 1039 0.59 36.61 8.36
C GLY A 1039 0.46 36.64 6.83
N ILE A 1040 -0.40 37.49 6.25
CA ILE A 1040 -0.44 37.70 4.81
C ILE A 1040 0.72 38.61 4.38
N HIS A 1041 1.39 38.27 3.28
CA HIS A 1041 2.41 39.14 2.70
C HIS A 1041 1.76 40.31 1.92
N LEU A 1042 1.65 41.47 2.54
CA LEU A 1042 1.15 42.70 1.90
C LEU A 1042 2.31 43.58 1.41
N ASP A 1043 2.37 43.83 0.11
CA ASP A 1043 3.26 44.86 -0.44
C ASP A 1043 2.63 46.27 -0.29
N TYR A 1044 3.40 47.32 -0.61
CA TYR A 1044 2.90 48.70 -0.56
C TYR A 1044 1.56 48.90 -1.31
N THR A 1045 1.41 48.29 -2.48
CA THR A 1045 0.19 48.38 -3.30
C THR A 1045 -1.00 47.75 -2.57
N SER A 1046 -0.82 46.56 -2.00
CA SER A 1046 -1.87 45.86 -1.25
C SER A 1046 -2.26 46.62 0.02
N VAL A 1047 -1.31 47.22 0.73
CA VAL A 1047 -1.61 48.09 1.89
C VAL A 1047 -2.40 49.33 1.46
N ARG A 1048 -2.07 49.93 0.32
CA ARG A 1048 -2.86 51.04 -0.25
C ARG A 1048 -4.28 50.60 -0.59
N THR A 1049 -4.44 49.44 -1.22
CA THR A 1049 -5.76 48.88 -1.54
C THR A 1049 -6.59 48.61 -0.29
N LEU A 1050 -5.99 48.04 0.76
CA LEU A 1050 -6.63 47.85 2.06
C LEU A 1050 -7.06 49.20 2.65
N SER A 1051 -6.17 50.19 2.68
CA SER A 1051 -6.47 51.55 3.18
C SER A 1051 -7.64 52.19 2.42
N GLU A 1052 -7.66 52.09 1.09
CA GLU A 1052 -8.76 52.60 0.27
C GLU A 1052 -10.09 51.87 0.56
N ALA A 1053 -10.09 50.56 0.74
CA ALA A 1053 -11.29 49.80 1.11
C ALA A 1053 -11.82 50.22 2.50
N LEU A 1054 -10.93 50.37 3.49
CA LEU A 1054 -11.27 50.79 4.85
C LEU A 1054 -11.91 52.18 4.88
N LYS A 1055 -11.53 53.12 4.01
CA LYS A 1055 -12.14 54.48 3.98
C LYS A 1055 -13.65 54.45 3.76
N PHE A 1056 -14.15 53.49 2.99
CA PHE A 1056 -15.56 53.40 2.61
C PHE A 1056 -16.34 52.34 3.40
N ASN A 1057 -15.66 51.33 3.95
CA ASN A 1057 -16.35 50.33 4.77
C ASN A 1057 -16.87 50.97 6.07
N ALA A 1058 -18.16 50.74 6.36
CA ALA A 1058 -18.86 51.30 7.52
C ALA A 1058 -19.27 50.26 8.57
N SER A 1059 -18.96 48.98 8.36
CA SER A 1059 -19.38 47.87 9.22
C SER A 1059 -18.25 47.32 10.09
N LEU A 1060 -17.03 47.27 9.53
CA LEU A 1060 -15.88 46.60 10.12
C LEU A 1060 -15.48 47.25 11.44
N ARG A 1061 -15.35 46.43 12.49
CA ARG A 1061 -15.04 46.83 13.87
C ARG A 1061 -13.64 46.39 14.29
N LYS A 1062 -13.19 45.23 13.84
CA LYS A 1062 -11.89 44.66 14.17
C LYS A 1062 -11.13 44.29 12.91
N LEU A 1063 -9.85 44.67 12.85
CA LEU A 1063 -8.92 44.30 11.81
C LEU A 1063 -7.67 43.69 12.44
N ASP A 1064 -7.34 42.45 12.08
CA ASP A 1064 -6.10 41.82 12.52
C ASP A 1064 -5.06 41.83 11.40
N LEU A 1065 -3.93 42.50 11.64
CA LEU A 1065 -2.77 42.56 10.76
C LEU A 1065 -1.53 41.95 11.43
N SER A 1066 -1.68 41.15 12.47
CA SER A 1066 -0.55 40.56 13.19
C SER A 1066 0.35 39.76 12.22
N GLN A 1067 1.67 39.75 12.44
CA GLN A 1067 2.64 39.08 11.57
C GLN A 1067 2.62 39.55 10.10
N VAL A 1068 2.08 40.73 9.81
CA VAL A 1068 2.17 41.35 8.48
C VAL A 1068 3.33 42.33 8.46
N PRO A 1069 4.35 42.16 7.61
CA PRO A 1069 5.45 43.11 7.53
C PRO A 1069 4.95 44.43 6.94
N LEU A 1070 5.00 45.51 7.73
CA LEU A 1070 4.57 46.85 7.32
C LEU A 1070 5.75 47.82 7.25
N SER A 1071 5.97 48.38 6.07
CA SER A 1071 6.95 49.47 5.89
C SER A 1071 6.44 50.79 6.48
N VAL A 1072 7.33 51.72 6.82
CA VAL A 1072 6.98 53.07 7.30
C VAL A 1072 5.98 53.77 6.37
N GLU A 1073 6.19 53.68 5.06
CA GLU A 1073 5.30 54.29 4.07
C GLU A 1073 3.95 53.54 3.98
N GLY A 1074 3.97 52.21 4.15
CA GLY A 1074 2.75 51.41 4.32
C GLY A 1074 1.93 51.84 5.55
N CYS A 1075 2.58 52.08 6.69
CA CYS A 1075 1.95 52.59 7.91
C CYS A 1075 1.35 53.99 7.72
N ARG A 1076 2.02 54.87 6.96
CA ARG A 1076 1.48 56.19 6.59
C ARG A 1076 0.18 56.06 5.79
N VAL A 1077 0.19 55.22 4.75
CA VAL A 1077 -1.00 55.00 3.91
C VAL A 1077 -2.12 54.32 4.69
N LEU A 1078 -1.82 53.33 5.51
CA LEU A 1078 -2.79 52.68 6.39
C LEU A 1078 -3.39 53.68 7.38
N GLY A 1079 -2.56 54.50 8.03
CA GLY A 1079 -2.99 55.54 8.97
C GLY A 1079 -3.96 56.55 8.36
N LEU A 1080 -3.75 56.94 7.09
CA LEU A 1080 -4.70 57.79 6.34
C LEU A 1080 -6.05 57.10 6.07
N GLY A 1081 -6.09 55.78 5.99
CA GLY A 1081 -7.36 55.03 5.91
C GLY A 1081 -8.06 54.98 7.26
N LEU A 1082 -7.29 54.70 8.32
CA LEU A 1082 -7.77 54.62 9.70
C LEU A 1082 -8.27 55.96 10.25
N SER A 1083 -7.73 57.09 9.77
CA SER A 1083 -8.16 58.44 10.17
C SER A 1083 -9.57 58.77 9.69
N VAL A 1084 -9.95 58.24 8.52
CA VAL A 1084 -11.26 58.47 7.87
C VAL A 1084 -12.30 57.46 8.33
N ASN A 1085 -11.90 56.20 8.54
CA ASN A 1085 -12.82 55.13 8.92
C ASN A 1085 -13.48 55.43 10.29
N GLN A 1086 -14.82 55.31 10.33
CA GLN A 1086 -15.61 55.62 11.52
C GLN A 1086 -16.12 54.37 12.26
N SER A 1087 -16.01 53.20 11.64
CA SER A 1087 -16.57 51.95 12.14
C SER A 1087 -15.58 51.16 13.01
N LEU A 1088 -14.31 51.13 12.61
CA LEU A 1088 -13.24 50.39 13.25
C LEU A 1088 -13.04 50.83 14.71
N ARG A 1089 -12.83 49.84 15.56
CA ARG A 1089 -12.63 49.95 17.01
C ARG A 1089 -11.29 49.40 17.45
N GLU A 1090 -10.82 48.35 16.78
CA GLU A 1090 -9.58 47.67 17.11
C GLU A 1090 -8.78 47.31 15.85
N VAL A 1091 -7.46 47.58 15.88
CA VAL A 1091 -6.48 47.06 14.92
C VAL A 1091 -5.37 46.34 15.68
N CYS A 1092 -5.17 45.05 15.41
CA CYS A 1092 -4.09 44.25 15.98
C CYS A 1092 -2.85 44.31 15.08
N LEU A 1093 -1.68 44.57 15.66
CA LEU A 1093 -0.39 44.77 14.99
C LEU A 1093 0.74 43.95 15.66
N ASN A 1094 0.43 42.82 16.29
CA ASN A 1094 1.46 42.00 16.96
C ASN A 1094 2.48 41.48 15.96
N GLU A 1095 3.77 41.40 16.33
CA GLU A 1095 4.85 40.84 15.50
C GLU A 1095 4.93 41.41 14.06
N CYS A 1096 4.59 42.67 13.84
CA CYS A 1096 4.61 43.30 12.51
C CYS A 1096 5.98 43.88 12.09
N GLY A 1097 6.97 43.86 13.01
CA GLY A 1097 8.29 44.43 12.78
C GLY A 1097 8.28 45.96 12.60
N LEU A 1098 7.41 46.66 13.34
CA LEU A 1098 7.23 48.11 13.21
C LEU A 1098 8.40 48.86 13.85
N SER A 1099 9.01 49.77 13.09
CA SER A 1099 9.93 50.77 13.63
C SER A 1099 9.19 51.79 14.49
N ALA A 1100 9.92 52.48 15.37
CA ALA A 1100 9.39 53.55 16.20
C ALA A 1100 8.62 54.63 15.42
N ASP A 1101 9.21 55.12 14.33
CA ASP A 1101 8.61 56.14 13.48
C ASP A 1101 7.30 55.67 12.83
N ALA A 1102 7.23 54.39 12.43
CA ALA A 1102 6.03 53.80 11.84
C ALA A 1102 4.87 53.72 12.84
N LEU A 1103 5.16 53.37 14.10
CA LEU A 1103 4.17 53.36 15.17
C LEU A 1103 3.70 54.77 15.51
N GLU A 1104 4.62 55.73 15.60
CA GLU A 1104 4.30 57.13 15.87
C GLU A 1104 3.35 57.69 14.80
N ILE A 1105 3.61 57.38 13.52
CA ILE A 1105 2.72 57.76 12.41
C ILE A 1105 1.32 57.16 12.59
N LEU A 1106 1.20 55.88 12.93
CA LEU A 1106 -0.10 55.24 13.13
C LEU A 1106 -0.84 55.83 14.34
N VAL A 1107 -0.13 56.12 15.44
CA VAL A 1107 -0.72 56.73 16.65
C VAL A 1107 -1.15 58.18 16.38
N LYS A 1108 -0.41 58.94 15.58
CA LYS A 1108 -0.77 60.31 15.18
C LYS A 1108 -1.94 60.35 14.20
N LEU A 1109 -1.99 59.44 13.24
CA LEU A 1109 -3.00 59.45 12.19
C LEU A 1109 -4.30 58.75 12.60
N LYS A 1110 -4.25 57.78 13.53
CA LYS A 1110 -5.46 57.08 13.97
C LYS A 1110 -6.43 58.04 14.65
N ARG A 1111 -7.71 57.68 14.60
CA ARG A 1111 -8.73 58.38 15.38
C ARG A 1111 -8.61 58.02 16.88
N ASP A 1112 -8.92 58.98 17.76
CA ASP A 1112 -8.87 58.80 19.22
C ASP A 1112 -9.58 57.53 19.73
N ARG A 1113 -10.73 57.19 19.12
CA ARG A 1113 -11.57 56.05 19.51
C ARG A 1113 -11.12 54.70 18.94
N LEU A 1114 -10.07 54.68 18.12
CA LEU A 1114 -9.48 53.46 17.55
C LEU A 1114 -8.37 52.95 18.47
N ARG A 1115 -8.52 51.72 18.96
CA ARG A 1115 -7.50 51.02 19.75
C ARG A 1115 -6.52 50.31 18.82
N LEU A 1116 -5.23 50.54 19.03
CA LEU A 1116 -4.17 49.70 18.47
C LEU A 1116 -3.72 48.72 19.56
N THR A 1117 -3.65 47.44 19.23
CA THR A 1117 -3.13 46.38 20.10
C THR A 1117 -1.88 45.76 19.46
N GLY A 1118 -0.86 45.45 20.25
CA GLY A 1118 0.48 45.10 19.79
C GLY A 1118 1.33 44.57 20.94
N ASP A 1119 2.49 43.99 20.65
CA ASP A 1119 3.40 43.49 21.68
C ASP A 1119 3.96 44.63 22.54
N LYS A 1120 4.27 44.32 23.80
CA LYS A 1120 4.87 45.29 24.74
C LYS A 1120 6.21 45.85 24.24
N GLN A 1121 6.91 45.17 23.33
CA GLN A 1121 8.16 45.66 22.72
C GLN A 1121 7.89 46.65 21.57
N ASP A 1122 6.83 46.45 20.78
CA ASP A 1122 6.43 47.35 19.69
C ASP A 1122 5.71 48.61 20.19
N LEU A 1123 5.05 48.55 21.36
CA LEU A 1123 4.31 49.66 21.97
C LEU A 1123 5.10 50.46 23.04
N ASN A 1124 6.38 50.14 23.29
CA ASN A 1124 7.18 50.73 24.38
C ASN A 1124 7.93 52.02 24.01
N ILE A 1125 7.39 52.82 23.10
CA ILE A 1125 7.78 54.24 22.99
C ILE A 1125 6.80 54.99 23.87
N SER A 1126 7.33 55.68 24.88
CA SER A 1126 6.61 56.28 26.01
C SER A 1126 5.17 56.70 25.70
N VAL A 1127 4.22 55.92 26.24
CA VAL A 1127 2.81 56.33 26.43
C VAL A 1127 2.70 57.52 27.43
N ALA A 1128 3.83 58.08 27.88
CA ALA A 1128 3.92 59.24 28.76
C ALA A 1128 3.84 60.59 28.00
N ASP A 1129 4.14 60.67 26.70
CA ASP A 1129 4.23 61.97 26.00
C ASP A 1129 2.98 62.34 25.18
N VAL A 1130 1.99 61.44 25.05
CA VAL A 1130 0.77 61.69 24.26
C VAL A 1130 -0.40 62.26 25.10
N TYR A 1131 -0.27 62.29 26.42
CA TYR A 1131 -1.33 62.81 27.33
C TYR A 1131 -1.16 64.27 27.79
N CYS A 1132 -0.13 65.01 27.36
CA CYS A 1132 0.07 66.41 27.76
C CYS A 1132 -0.38 67.50 26.75
N ALA A 1133 -1.23 67.18 25.76
CA ALA A 1133 -1.78 68.18 24.85
C ALA A 1133 -3.32 68.16 24.80
N ARG A 1134 -3.95 68.25 25.97
CA ARG A 1134 -5.36 68.67 26.09
C ARG A 1134 -5.54 69.55 27.33
N SER A 1135 -5.12 70.81 27.23
CA SER A 1135 -5.77 71.92 27.94
C SER A 1135 -5.33 73.26 27.32
N ASP A 1136 -6.33 74.13 27.17
CA ASP A 1136 -6.26 75.58 27.01
C ASP A 1136 -6.23 76.17 25.58
N THR A 1137 -7.46 76.32 25.06
CA THR A 1137 -8.02 77.55 24.47
C THR A 1137 -7.07 78.72 24.22
N LEU A 1138 -7.06 79.21 22.97
CA LEU A 1138 -7.66 80.50 22.59
C LEU A 1138 -7.48 80.76 21.08
N LEU A 1139 -8.56 81.22 20.44
CA LEU A 1139 -8.57 81.89 19.13
C LEU A 1139 -7.54 83.03 19.10
N PRO A 1140 -7.03 83.44 17.92
CA PRO A 1140 -7.51 84.72 17.43
C PRO A 1140 -7.66 84.85 15.92
N GLN A 1141 -8.42 85.90 15.60
CA GLN A 1141 -8.88 86.36 14.31
C GLN A 1141 -7.77 86.87 13.37
N ILE A 1142 -8.18 86.95 12.10
CA ILE A 1142 -7.54 87.58 10.96
C ILE A 1142 -7.16 89.05 11.23
N THR A 1143 -5.91 89.45 10.92
CA THR A 1143 -5.50 90.67 10.15
C THR A 1143 -3.95 90.80 10.10
N PRO A 1144 -3.36 91.61 9.19
CA PRO A 1144 -2.09 91.28 8.53
C PRO A 1144 -0.82 91.90 9.13
N ARG A 1145 0.34 91.34 8.71
CA ARG A 1145 1.74 91.77 8.94
C ARG A 1145 1.92 93.29 9.10
N PRO A 1146 2.83 93.69 10.00
CA PRO A 1146 4.08 94.27 9.51
C PRO A 1146 5.36 93.85 10.27
N VAL A 1147 6.42 93.69 9.48
CA VAL A 1147 7.84 94.09 9.67
C VAL A 1147 8.50 93.96 11.05
N ARG A 1148 9.61 93.19 11.05
CA ARG A 1148 10.66 93.14 12.08
C ARG A 1148 11.23 94.54 12.38
N HIS A 1149 11.35 94.88 13.65
CA HIS A 1149 12.55 95.55 14.15
C HIS A 1149 12.97 94.94 15.49
N GLU A 1150 14.28 94.97 15.67
CA GLU A 1150 15.10 94.41 16.73
C GLU A 1150 14.67 94.84 18.13
N SER A 1151 14.86 93.96 19.13
CA SER A 1151 15.68 94.24 20.32
C SER A 1151 15.59 93.10 21.35
N THR A 1152 16.73 92.43 21.53
CA THR A 1152 17.41 92.09 22.79
C THR A 1152 16.67 92.10 24.15
N ILE A 1153 16.90 90.98 24.89
CA ILE A 1153 17.14 90.86 26.37
C ILE A 1153 15.87 91.00 27.23
N ALA A 1154 15.54 90.15 28.22
CA ALA A 1154 16.26 89.17 29.03
C ALA A 1154 15.40 87.90 29.24
#